data_AF-A0A3B9I8V2-F1
#
_entry.id   AF-A0A3B9I8V2-F1
#
_cell.length_a   1.000
_cell.length_b   1.000
_cell.length_c   1.000
_cell.angle_alpha   90.00
_cell.angle_beta   90.00
_cell.angle_gamma   90.00
#
_symmetry.space_group_name_H-M   'P 1'
#
loop_
_entity.id
_entity.type
_entity.pdbx_description
1 polymer ?
#
loop_
_entity_poly.entity_id
_entity_poly.type
_entity_poly.pdbx_seq_one_letter_code
_entity_poly.pdbx_strand_id
1 'polypeptide(L)'
;MKKIAFIGMDALGSAMAIRLLHAGYQVTVYNKRKYNAEEPMNQGALWFDSIGESLEGADYIFSKLSYPRDVEELYFGEEGICELAPENSIIVDMSTKSPELAVRIAEAAAERNISTVDAPVTGSASDAENGTLTIMVGGDREVCREIIPVLDNLGSKITYIGENAASQQMKMAMQIAAAGILSGLTESLAYSGKVNLDRKTLIRMLEQELESSTSTLLSMEDTLDSSSDKTLTVRHMLTDFQTAKEDAESRNLNLSVLNTVTDVYDQMNREGYGHAGTDILMAYYNSFTRNGTMLQYFEWYLPSDGNLWNQLTEDAASLEAMGFTSIWMPPAYKAMNGVDDVGYGVYDVYDLGEFDQKGTVRTKYGTKDEYQAAIHACHQAGLHVYPDIVLNHKLGADSTEEVEAVRVSPDNRNYELDSEYVTAEAETIYNFEGRNNQYSDFKWDHRCFSGFRNESGSPIYRLKDHEWSPDVDNEYGNFDYLMGADIDQKVPEVAEELNKWGAWYETMTGLDGVRLDAVKHIDAGFYREWLKYMRKQTERNIFAVGEYWSGDVNKLTNYLEKTDYQMSLFDVPLHFHFCDASYNRDRYDLRYIFKDTLTERNPIHSVTFVDNHDTQPGQSLASPIKSWFRPLAYAMILLREDGYPCVFYGDLYGIPHNNIPPVGSDLEMMLMLRRLYAYGKQHDYFDQQYCIGWTREKYGMAVLISTKGRHRRRMYVGKEHAGKIFYDVLGHVDRRVRINRQGYGDFSVDSGSVSVWLDEEHELTPEGAVVM
;
A
#
# COMPACT_ATOMS: atom_id res chain seq x y z
N MET A 1 -42.39 -9.89 32.41
CA MET A 1 -41.05 -9.91 31.79
C MET A 1 -41.02 -8.75 30.82
N LYS A 2 -40.05 -7.84 30.96
CA LYS A 2 -39.91 -6.67 30.09
C LYS A 2 -39.33 -7.11 28.74
N LYS A 3 -39.78 -6.49 27.64
CA LYS A 3 -39.35 -6.80 26.27
C LYS A 3 -38.38 -5.73 25.77
N ILE A 4 -37.27 -6.18 25.20
CA ILE A 4 -36.23 -5.34 24.62
C ILE A 4 -36.18 -5.60 23.11
N ALA A 5 -36.27 -4.54 22.31
CA ALA A 5 -35.86 -4.58 20.91
C ALA A 5 -34.45 -4.01 20.79
N PHE A 6 -33.53 -4.74 20.16
CA PHE A 6 -32.15 -4.31 19.98
C PHE A 6 -31.82 -4.19 18.49
N ILE A 7 -31.39 -3.01 18.07
CA ILE A 7 -31.09 -2.68 16.68
C ILE A 7 -29.59 -2.40 16.50
N GLY A 8 -28.98 -3.09 15.55
CA GLY A 8 -27.55 -3.03 15.27
C GLY A 8 -26.81 -4.21 15.90
N MET A 9 -26.32 -5.11 15.05
CA MET A 9 -25.72 -6.40 15.44
C MET A 9 -24.25 -6.50 15.01
N ASP A 10 -23.48 -5.42 15.16
CA ASP A 10 -22.03 -5.56 15.11
C ASP A 10 -21.51 -6.32 16.35
N ALA A 11 -20.21 -6.63 16.40
CA ALA A 11 -19.63 -7.42 17.49
C ALA A 11 -20.02 -6.92 18.89
N LEU A 12 -20.04 -5.59 19.09
CA LEU A 12 -20.41 -4.99 20.37
C LEU A 12 -21.93 -5.04 20.62
N GLY A 13 -22.74 -4.74 19.61
CA GLY A 13 -24.21 -4.81 19.71
C GLY A 13 -24.70 -6.23 20.00
N SER A 14 -24.12 -7.23 19.33
CA SER A 14 -24.43 -8.66 19.55
C SER A 14 -24.09 -9.10 20.97
N ALA A 15 -22.91 -8.73 21.49
CA ALA A 15 -22.51 -9.01 22.87
C ALA A 15 -23.48 -8.39 23.89
N MET A 16 -23.90 -7.13 23.68
CA MET A 16 -24.89 -6.47 24.53
C MET A 16 -26.25 -7.18 24.50
N ALA A 17 -26.75 -7.52 23.32
CA ALA A 17 -28.04 -8.20 23.15
C ALA A 17 -28.06 -9.58 23.84
N ILE A 18 -26.98 -10.37 23.68
CA ILE A 18 -26.82 -11.67 24.34
C ILE A 18 -26.80 -11.51 25.86
N ARG A 19 -26.11 -10.49 26.37
CA ARG A 19 -26.04 -10.28 27.81
C ARG A 19 -27.37 -9.87 28.42
N LEU A 20 -28.14 -9.03 27.73
CA LEU A 20 -29.51 -8.71 28.12
C LEU A 20 -30.42 -9.95 28.09
N LEU A 21 -30.23 -10.83 27.11
CA LEU A 21 -30.94 -12.11 27.06
C LEU A 21 -30.62 -12.99 28.29
N HIS A 22 -29.34 -13.10 28.66
CA HIS A 22 -28.90 -13.84 29.85
C HIS A 22 -29.36 -13.22 31.17
N ALA A 23 -29.60 -11.90 31.20
CA ALA A 23 -30.21 -11.21 32.34
C ALA A 23 -31.72 -11.49 32.50
N GLY A 24 -32.32 -12.27 31.59
CA GLY A 24 -33.71 -12.72 31.67
C GLY A 24 -34.73 -11.82 30.98
N TYR A 25 -34.29 -10.92 30.11
CA TYR A 25 -35.16 -10.13 29.24
C TYR A 25 -35.55 -10.93 27.98
N GLN A 26 -36.73 -10.63 27.42
CA GLN A 26 -37.06 -11.11 26.08
C GLN A 26 -36.47 -10.14 25.07
N VAL A 27 -35.50 -10.60 24.27
CA VAL A 27 -34.79 -9.74 23.31
C VAL A 27 -35.20 -10.07 21.89
N THR A 28 -35.69 -9.08 21.16
CA THR A 28 -35.85 -9.09 19.70
C THR A 28 -34.65 -8.39 19.06
N VAL A 29 -34.18 -8.88 17.92
CA VAL A 29 -32.99 -8.37 17.25
C VAL A 29 -33.27 -8.04 15.78
N TYR A 30 -32.72 -6.92 15.31
CA TYR A 30 -32.76 -6.51 13.91
C TYR A 30 -31.41 -5.92 13.46
N ASN A 31 -31.05 -6.20 12.20
CA ASN A 31 -29.90 -5.59 11.52
C ASN A 31 -30.12 -5.59 10.00
N LYS A 32 -29.53 -4.63 9.26
CA LYS A 32 -29.64 -4.58 7.78
C LYS A 32 -29.22 -5.89 7.11
N ARG A 33 -28.23 -6.60 7.69
CA ARG A 33 -27.74 -7.90 7.20
C ARG A 33 -27.96 -8.98 8.26
N LYS A 34 -28.74 -10.00 7.92
CA LYS A 34 -29.16 -11.05 8.86
C LYS A 34 -28.00 -11.85 9.49
N TYR A 35 -26.94 -12.13 8.73
CA TYR A 35 -25.82 -12.95 9.23
C TYR A 35 -25.14 -12.34 10.48
N ASN A 36 -25.21 -11.02 10.66
CA ASN A 36 -24.70 -10.33 11.85
C ASN A 36 -25.46 -10.71 13.14
N ALA A 37 -26.72 -11.15 13.05
CA ALA A 37 -27.57 -11.50 14.18
C ALA A 37 -27.55 -12.99 14.52
N GLU A 38 -26.79 -13.82 13.79
CA GLU A 38 -26.79 -15.27 13.95
C GLU A 38 -26.41 -15.71 15.37
N GLU A 39 -25.41 -15.06 15.97
CA GLU A 39 -24.95 -15.41 17.31
C GLU A 39 -26.01 -15.10 18.39
N PRO A 40 -26.58 -13.88 18.49
CA PRO A 40 -27.72 -13.62 19.38
C PRO A 40 -28.91 -14.58 19.14
N MET A 41 -29.22 -14.89 17.89
CA MET A 41 -30.30 -15.83 17.54
C MET A 41 -30.04 -17.23 18.08
N ASN A 42 -28.80 -17.73 17.95
CA ASN A 42 -28.39 -19.02 18.48
C ASN A 42 -28.47 -19.09 20.02
N GLN A 43 -28.32 -17.95 20.70
CA GLN A 43 -28.50 -17.84 22.15
C GLN A 43 -29.97 -17.70 22.58
N GLY A 44 -30.90 -17.48 21.64
CA GLY A 44 -32.34 -17.42 21.89
C GLY A 44 -33.00 -16.05 21.68
N ALA A 45 -32.30 -15.09 21.07
CA ALA A 45 -32.91 -13.83 20.64
C ALA A 45 -33.87 -14.06 19.45
N LEU A 46 -34.94 -13.25 19.38
CA LEU A 46 -35.97 -13.36 18.35
C LEU A 46 -35.67 -12.42 17.16
N TRP A 47 -35.46 -12.99 15.98
CA TRP A 47 -35.21 -12.23 14.75
C TRP A 47 -36.49 -11.76 14.06
N PHE A 48 -36.45 -10.56 13.47
CA PHE A 48 -37.49 -10.01 12.59
C PHE A 48 -36.88 -9.43 11.31
N ASP A 49 -37.64 -9.45 10.22
CA ASP A 49 -37.15 -9.04 8.88
C ASP A 49 -37.31 -7.52 8.63
N SER A 50 -37.98 -6.79 9.53
CA SER A 50 -38.14 -5.34 9.48
C SER A 50 -37.97 -4.68 10.85
N ILE A 51 -37.65 -3.37 10.85
CA ILE A 51 -37.57 -2.58 12.09
C ILE A 51 -38.94 -2.59 12.77
N GLY A 52 -40.02 -2.27 12.05
CA GLY A 52 -41.36 -2.18 12.61
C GLY A 52 -41.81 -3.44 13.36
N GLU A 53 -41.59 -4.62 12.78
CA GLU A 53 -41.91 -5.90 13.45
C GLU A 53 -41.04 -6.12 14.69
N SER A 54 -39.76 -5.76 14.65
CA SER A 54 -38.85 -5.93 15.79
C SER A 54 -39.25 -5.09 17.01
N LEU A 55 -39.91 -3.95 16.80
CA LEU A 55 -40.33 -3.01 17.84
C LEU A 55 -41.69 -3.36 18.47
N GLU A 56 -42.45 -4.33 17.93
CA GLU A 56 -43.83 -4.57 18.33
C GLU A 56 -43.96 -4.98 19.80
N GLY A 57 -44.57 -4.10 20.60
CA GLY A 57 -44.79 -4.31 22.03
C GLY A 57 -43.51 -4.27 22.87
N ALA A 58 -42.42 -3.70 22.36
CA ALA A 58 -41.20 -3.45 23.12
C ALA A 58 -41.43 -2.43 24.24
N ASP A 59 -40.92 -2.73 25.44
CA ASP A 59 -40.87 -1.77 26.54
C ASP A 59 -39.65 -0.84 26.38
N TYR A 60 -38.53 -1.42 25.95
CA TYR A 60 -37.26 -0.73 25.77
C TYR A 60 -36.70 -1.00 24.37
N ILE A 61 -36.19 0.03 23.70
CA ILE A 61 -35.64 -0.04 22.35
C ILE A 61 -34.19 0.40 22.42
N PHE A 62 -33.26 -0.54 22.29
CA PHE A 62 -31.83 -0.29 22.27
C PHE A 62 -31.34 -0.16 20.82
N SER A 63 -30.45 0.80 20.59
CA SER A 63 -29.73 0.91 19.31
C SER A 63 -28.24 1.08 19.56
N LYS A 64 -27.43 0.41 18.74
CA LYS A 64 -25.98 0.61 18.70
C LYS A 64 -25.49 0.51 17.26
N LEU A 65 -25.05 1.63 16.70
CA LEU A 65 -24.54 1.73 15.34
C LEU A 65 -23.13 2.32 15.32
N SER A 66 -22.40 2.03 14.25
CA SER A 66 -20.99 2.42 14.09
C SER A 66 -20.81 3.82 13.50
N TYR A 67 -21.80 4.36 12.79
CA TYR A 67 -21.67 5.65 12.08
C TYR A 67 -22.86 6.58 12.34
N PRO A 68 -22.63 7.90 12.55
CA PRO A 68 -23.70 8.87 12.83
C PRO A 68 -24.79 8.95 11.75
N ARG A 69 -24.42 8.78 10.48
CA ARG A 69 -25.38 8.79 9.36
C ARG A 69 -26.37 7.64 9.45
N ASP A 70 -25.91 6.45 9.84
CA ASP A 70 -26.79 5.30 10.02
C ASP A 70 -27.74 5.52 11.20
N VAL A 71 -27.32 6.27 12.23
CA VAL A 71 -28.20 6.68 13.33
C VAL A 71 -29.29 7.61 12.82
N GLU A 72 -28.94 8.65 12.06
CA GLU A 72 -29.96 9.57 11.53
C GLU A 72 -30.96 8.84 10.62
N GLU A 73 -30.50 7.93 9.76
CA GLU A 73 -31.37 7.08 8.92
C GLU A 73 -32.26 6.14 9.77
N LEU A 74 -31.71 5.52 10.82
CA LEU A 74 -32.45 4.63 11.71
C LEU A 74 -33.60 5.35 12.43
N TYR A 75 -33.40 6.61 12.82
CA TYR A 75 -34.40 7.35 13.59
C TYR A 75 -35.41 8.10 12.72
N PHE A 76 -34.99 8.65 11.58
CA PHE A 76 -35.80 9.56 10.75
C PHE A 76 -36.06 9.08 9.31
N GLY A 77 -35.55 7.92 8.92
CA GLY A 77 -35.81 7.33 7.60
C GLY A 77 -37.26 6.89 7.38
N GLU A 78 -37.55 6.34 6.21
CA GLU A 78 -38.89 5.89 5.79
C GLU A 78 -39.50 4.83 6.74
N GLU A 79 -38.66 4.09 7.48
CA GLU A 79 -39.03 3.17 8.56
C GLU A 79 -38.37 3.55 9.89
N GLY A 80 -38.32 4.84 10.21
CA GLY A 80 -37.61 5.38 11.37
C GLY A 80 -38.20 4.95 12.72
N ILE A 81 -37.34 4.70 13.72
CA ILE A 81 -37.76 4.36 15.10
C ILE A 81 -38.73 5.41 15.65
N CYS A 82 -38.51 6.70 15.36
CA CYS A 82 -39.39 7.76 15.86
C CYS A 82 -40.84 7.63 15.38
N GLU A 83 -41.10 6.97 14.24
CA GLU A 83 -42.45 6.73 13.70
C GLU A 83 -43.02 5.34 14.05
N LEU A 84 -42.16 4.37 14.34
CA LEU A 84 -42.57 2.97 14.52
C LEU A 84 -42.59 2.51 15.99
N ALA A 85 -41.84 3.19 16.88
CA ALA A 85 -41.75 2.81 18.28
C ALA A 85 -43.12 2.87 18.98
N PRO A 86 -43.44 1.90 19.88
CA PRO A 86 -44.68 1.91 20.63
C PRO A 86 -44.80 3.12 21.57
N GLU A 87 -46.01 3.65 21.74
CA GLU A 87 -46.27 4.71 22.72
C GLU A 87 -45.88 4.27 24.14
N ASN A 88 -45.31 5.18 24.93
CA ASN A 88 -44.79 4.94 26.29
C ASN A 88 -43.59 3.97 26.39
N SER A 89 -42.96 3.61 25.27
CA SER A 89 -41.66 2.93 25.30
C SER A 89 -40.51 3.89 25.67
N ILE A 90 -39.36 3.32 26.03
CA ILE A 90 -38.12 4.07 26.23
C ILE A 90 -37.10 3.66 25.18
N ILE A 91 -36.63 4.62 24.39
CA ILE A 91 -35.52 4.42 23.47
C ILE A 91 -34.19 4.70 24.19
N VAL A 92 -33.24 3.80 24.05
CA VAL A 92 -31.89 3.86 24.63
C VAL A 92 -30.88 3.78 23.49
N ASP A 93 -30.36 4.93 23.07
CA ASP A 93 -29.37 4.98 22.00
C ASP A 93 -27.96 4.94 22.58
N MET A 94 -27.24 3.86 22.28
CA MET A 94 -25.89 3.60 22.77
C MET A 94 -24.80 3.98 21.76
N SER A 95 -25.18 4.60 20.63
CA SER A 95 -24.28 5.02 19.56
C SER A 95 -23.59 6.35 19.87
N THR A 96 -22.39 6.53 19.32
CA THR A 96 -21.74 7.85 19.26
C THR A 96 -22.38 8.69 18.16
N LYS A 97 -22.80 9.91 18.48
CA LYS A 97 -23.48 10.84 17.55
C LYS A 97 -23.29 12.29 17.99
N SER A 98 -23.68 13.24 17.14
CA SER A 98 -23.63 14.66 17.50
C SER A 98 -24.63 15.00 18.62
N PRO A 99 -24.29 15.96 19.51
CA PRO A 99 -25.21 16.51 20.50
C PRO A 99 -26.55 16.95 19.90
N GLU A 100 -26.51 17.60 18.74
CA GLU A 100 -27.69 18.10 18.05
C GLU A 100 -28.62 16.97 17.59
N LEU A 101 -28.05 15.86 17.10
CA LEU A 101 -28.85 14.70 16.71
C LEU A 101 -29.51 14.04 17.92
N ALA A 102 -28.83 13.98 19.07
CA ALA A 102 -29.40 13.48 20.32
C ALA A 102 -30.63 14.31 20.76
N VAL A 103 -30.54 15.65 20.68
CA VAL A 103 -31.68 16.54 20.98
C VAL A 103 -32.83 16.32 20.00
N ARG A 104 -32.54 16.28 18.70
CA ARG A 104 -33.57 16.07 17.66
C ARG A 104 -34.33 14.75 17.85
N ILE A 105 -33.62 13.67 18.17
CA ILE A 105 -34.24 12.36 18.45
C ILE A 105 -35.17 12.47 19.66
N ALA A 106 -34.72 13.13 20.72
CA ALA A 106 -35.53 13.32 21.92
C ALA A 106 -36.80 14.14 21.67
N GLU A 107 -36.70 15.22 20.90
CA GLU A 107 -37.83 16.07 20.53
C GLU A 107 -38.86 15.29 19.68
N ALA A 108 -38.40 14.58 18.64
CA ALA A 108 -39.28 13.80 17.77
C ALA A 108 -39.97 12.64 18.50
N ALA A 109 -39.26 11.95 19.40
CA ALA A 109 -39.85 10.90 20.22
C ALA A 109 -40.90 11.45 21.21
N ALA A 110 -40.64 12.63 21.79
CA ALA A 110 -41.54 13.27 22.74
C ALA A 110 -42.90 13.64 22.11
N GLU A 111 -42.95 14.00 20.83
CA GLU A 111 -44.20 14.26 20.09
C GLU A 111 -45.18 13.07 20.10
N ARG A 112 -44.67 11.86 20.34
CA ARG A 112 -45.43 10.61 20.38
C ARG A 112 -45.46 9.96 21.76
N ASN A 113 -45.16 10.72 22.82
CA ASN A 113 -45.08 10.23 24.20
C ASN A 113 -44.08 9.06 24.37
N ILE A 114 -42.97 9.09 23.65
CA ILE A 114 -41.88 8.13 23.78
C ILE A 114 -40.73 8.81 24.53
N SER A 115 -40.20 8.13 25.55
CA SER A 115 -39.07 8.65 26.31
C SER A 115 -37.75 8.24 25.66
N THR A 116 -36.72 9.07 25.81
CA THR A 116 -35.39 8.82 25.23
C THR A 116 -34.31 8.93 26.28
N VAL A 117 -33.32 8.06 26.15
CA VAL A 117 -32.08 8.04 26.92
C VAL A 117 -30.92 7.93 25.95
N ASP A 118 -30.05 8.92 25.99
CA ASP A 118 -28.82 8.98 25.22
C ASP A 118 -27.68 8.38 26.06
N ALA A 119 -27.23 7.18 25.70
CA ALA A 119 -26.38 6.33 26.53
C ALA A 119 -25.10 5.84 25.83
N PRO A 120 -24.27 6.73 25.21
CA PRO A 120 -23.03 6.30 24.56
C PRO A 120 -22.12 5.53 25.52
N VAL A 121 -21.33 4.61 24.96
CA VAL A 121 -20.50 3.68 25.75
C VAL A 121 -19.02 3.77 25.41
N THR A 122 -18.18 3.38 26.37
CA THR A 122 -16.75 3.10 26.18
C THR A 122 -16.46 1.67 26.64
N GLY A 123 -15.79 0.89 25.79
CA GLY A 123 -15.36 -0.50 26.04
C GLY A 123 -15.44 -1.37 24.78
N SER A 124 -14.84 -2.56 24.82
CA SER A 124 -14.83 -3.54 23.72
C SER A 124 -16.03 -4.48 23.76
N ALA A 125 -16.15 -5.36 22.74
CA ALA A 125 -17.15 -6.44 22.75
C ALA A 125 -16.98 -7.35 23.99
N SER A 126 -15.74 -7.63 24.38
CA SER A 126 -15.44 -8.40 25.59
C SER A 126 -15.90 -7.68 26.86
N ASP A 127 -15.78 -6.35 26.92
CA ASP A 127 -16.34 -5.58 28.05
C ASP A 127 -17.87 -5.71 28.12
N ALA A 128 -18.54 -5.70 26.96
CA ALA A 128 -19.99 -5.92 26.92
C ALA A 128 -20.37 -7.33 27.37
N GLU A 129 -19.65 -8.36 26.92
CA GLU A 129 -19.85 -9.74 27.38
C GLU A 129 -19.69 -9.89 28.90
N ASN A 130 -18.72 -9.17 29.48
CA ASN A 130 -18.43 -9.19 30.91
C ASN A 130 -19.28 -8.20 31.73
N GLY A 131 -20.00 -7.28 31.07
CA GLY A 131 -20.80 -6.24 31.70
C GLY A 131 -19.96 -5.18 32.39
N THR A 132 -18.79 -4.88 31.83
CA THR A 132 -17.80 -3.95 32.39
C THR A 132 -17.78 -2.60 31.69
N LEU A 133 -18.64 -2.37 30.69
CA LEU A 133 -18.72 -1.11 29.95
C LEU A 133 -18.82 0.12 30.86
N THR A 134 -18.27 1.23 30.37
CA THR A 134 -18.54 2.56 30.92
C THR A 134 -19.65 3.21 30.10
N ILE A 135 -20.76 3.57 30.77
CA ILE A 135 -21.97 4.08 30.13
C ILE A 135 -22.25 5.50 30.65
N MET A 136 -22.35 6.46 29.74
CA MET A 136 -22.66 7.86 30.03
C MET A 136 -24.13 8.09 29.73
N VAL A 137 -24.95 8.39 30.73
CA VAL A 137 -26.41 8.44 30.58
C VAL A 137 -26.90 9.88 30.56
N GLY A 138 -27.58 10.28 29.49
CA GLY A 138 -28.22 11.59 29.31
C GLY A 138 -29.70 11.44 29.01
N GLY A 139 -30.52 12.35 29.52
CA GLY A 139 -31.98 12.36 29.31
C GLY A 139 -32.76 12.85 30.53
N ASP A 140 -34.08 12.66 30.49
CA ASP A 140 -34.93 12.95 31.65
C ASP A 140 -34.49 12.11 32.86
N ARG A 141 -34.37 12.75 34.02
CA ARG A 141 -33.74 12.14 35.19
C ARG A 141 -34.53 10.95 35.73
N GLU A 142 -35.86 10.98 35.67
CA GLU A 142 -36.68 9.87 36.16
C GLU A 142 -36.68 8.71 35.18
N VAL A 143 -36.73 9.00 33.87
CA VAL A 143 -36.56 7.98 32.81
C VAL A 143 -35.19 7.32 32.93
N CYS A 144 -34.12 8.10 33.14
CA CYS A 144 -32.77 7.57 33.34
C CYS A 144 -32.69 6.67 34.58
N ARG A 145 -33.35 7.03 35.68
CA ARG A 145 -33.43 6.18 36.88
C ARG A 145 -34.15 4.86 36.62
N GLU A 146 -35.17 4.86 35.76
CA GLU A 146 -35.87 3.63 35.37
C GLU A 146 -34.97 2.69 34.57
N ILE A 147 -34.14 3.21 33.66
CA ILE A 147 -33.32 2.37 32.78
C ILE A 147 -32.00 1.91 33.40
N ILE A 148 -31.46 2.64 34.40
CA ILE A 148 -30.18 2.28 35.05
C ILE A 148 -30.10 0.81 35.48
N PRO A 149 -31.11 0.21 36.14
CA PRO A 149 -31.09 -1.23 36.48
C PRO A 149 -30.97 -2.17 35.27
N VAL A 150 -31.43 -1.75 34.08
CA VAL A 150 -31.23 -2.50 32.84
C VAL A 150 -29.78 -2.34 32.38
N LEU A 151 -29.26 -1.11 32.40
CA LEU A 151 -27.88 -0.77 32.03
C LEU A 151 -26.84 -1.41 32.96
N ASP A 152 -27.17 -1.65 34.24
CA ASP A 152 -26.31 -2.36 35.22
C ASP A 152 -25.94 -3.77 34.75
N ASN A 153 -26.72 -4.36 33.84
CA ASN A 153 -26.33 -5.60 33.21
C ASN A 153 -25.19 -5.37 32.22
N LEU A 154 -25.15 -4.26 31.51
CA LEU A 154 -24.18 -4.00 30.44
C LEU A 154 -22.89 -3.32 30.93
N GLY A 155 -22.94 -2.56 32.02
CA GLY A 155 -21.84 -1.72 32.46
C GLY A 155 -21.52 -1.81 33.95
N SER A 156 -20.24 -1.61 34.27
CA SER A 156 -19.77 -1.54 35.67
C SER A 156 -19.65 -0.10 36.18
N LYS A 157 -19.63 0.88 35.26
CA LYS A 157 -19.52 2.31 35.55
C LYS A 157 -20.58 3.06 34.76
N ILE A 158 -21.72 3.34 35.42
CA ILE A 158 -22.86 4.04 34.81
C ILE A 158 -23.03 5.37 35.49
N THR A 159 -22.92 6.47 34.73
CA THR A 159 -22.97 7.82 35.28
C THR A 159 -24.03 8.65 34.57
N TYR A 160 -24.99 9.19 35.33
CA TYR A 160 -25.91 10.20 34.81
C TYR A 160 -25.17 11.53 34.63
N ILE A 161 -25.18 12.05 33.41
CA ILE A 161 -24.43 13.24 33.02
C ILE A 161 -25.32 14.48 33.03
N GLY A 162 -26.55 14.38 32.54
CA GLY A 162 -27.46 15.51 32.42
C GLY A 162 -28.62 15.24 31.46
N GLU A 163 -29.17 16.29 30.87
CA GLU A 163 -30.21 16.19 29.84
C GLU A 163 -29.68 15.52 28.56
N ASN A 164 -30.55 15.33 27.56
CA ASN A 164 -30.16 14.82 26.24
C ASN A 164 -29.00 15.65 25.67
N ALA A 165 -28.07 14.99 24.97
CA ALA A 165 -26.81 15.53 24.45
C ALA A 165 -25.66 15.68 25.45
N ALA A 166 -25.93 15.80 26.75
CA ALA A 166 -24.87 15.96 27.75
C ALA A 166 -23.93 14.73 27.80
N SER A 167 -24.47 13.53 27.58
CA SER A 167 -23.68 12.30 27.51
C SER A 167 -22.79 12.22 26.27
N GLN A 168 -23.25 12.66 25.09
CA GLN A 168 -22.36 12.80 23.92
C GLN A 168 -21.25 13.82 24.17
N GLN A 169 -21.56 14.96 24.79
CA GLN A 169 -20.55 15.96 25.13
C GLN A 169 -19.49 15.42 26.11
N MET A 170 -19.93 14.68 27.12
CA MET A 170 -19.00 13.99 28.04
C MET A 170 -18.15 12.96 27.29
N LYS A 171 -18.77 12.16 26.43
CA LYS A 171 -18.06 11.18 25.59
C LYS A 171 -17.01 11.88 24.73
N MET A 172 -17.35 12.96 24.03
CA MET A 172 -16.41 13.74 23.23
C MET A 172 -15.27 14.31 24.06
N ALA A 173 -15.54 14.85 25.26
CA ALA A 173 -14.49 15.31 26.17
C ALA A 173 -13.51 14.19 26.55
N MET A 174 -14.01 12.98 26.80
CA MET A 174 -13.18 11.80 27.04
C MET A 174 -12.35 11.39 25.80
N GLN A 175 -12.96 11.44 24.61
CA GLN A 175 -12.28 11.10 23.35
C GLN A 175 -11.16 12.09 23.01
N ILE A 176 -11.37 13.39 23.22
CA ILE A 176 -10.36 14.43 23.04
C ILE A 176 -9.14 14.14 23.93
N ALA A 177 -9.37 13.80 25.20
CA ALA A 177 -8.30 13.45 26.13
C ALA A 177 -7.56 12.17 25.69
N ALA A 178 -8.30 11.13 25.31
CA ALA A 178 -7.72 9.87 24.83
C ALA A 178 -6.87 10.08 23.56
N ALA A 179 -7.34 10.90 22.61
CA ALA A 179 -6.65 11.22 21.37
C ALA A 179 -5.26 11.85 21.62
N GLY A 180 -5.21 12.83 22.53
CA GLY A 180 -3.96 13.50 22.91
C GLY A 180 -3.00 12.58 23.65
N ILE A 181 -3.51 11.75 24.57
CA ILE A 181 -2.70 10.78 25.33
C ILE A 181 -2.12 9.71 24.39
N LEU A 182 -2.95 9.11 23.52
CA LEU A 182 -2.53 8.05 22.61
C LEU A 182 -1.50 8.56 21.58
N SER A 183 -1.77 9.73 20.99
CA SER A 183 -0.84 10.34 20.02
C SER A 183 0.47 10.72 20.70
N GLY A 184 0.40 11.35 21.88
CA GLY A 184 1.59 11.72 22.65
C GLY A 184 2.40 10.51 23.14
N LEU A 185 1.73 9.42 23.54
CA LEU A 185 2.40 8.18 23.90
C LEU A 185 3.07 7.53 22.70
N THR A 186 2.39 7.49 21.55
CA THR A 186 2.94 6.92 20.31
C THR A 186 4.13 7.73 19.82
N GLU A 187 4.03 9.06 19.84
CA GLU A 187 5.15 9.95 19.52
C GLU A 187 6.29 9.81 20.52
N SER A 188 6.00 9.67 21.82
CA SER A 188 7.00 9.42 22.87
C SER A 188 7.71 8.08 22.65
N LEU A 189 6.99 7.02 22.28
CA LEU A 189 7.57 5.71 21.95
C LEU A 189 8.39 5.75 20.65
N ALA A 190 7.90 6.43 19.62
CA ALA A 190 8.65 6.65 18.38
C ALA A 190 9.93 7.45 18.64
N TYR A 191 9.81 8.56 19.40
CA TYR A 191 10.93 9.36 19.88
C TYR A 191 11.92 8.51 20.69
N SER A 192 11.44 7.72 21.64
CA SER A 192 12.27 6.83 22.46
C SER A 192 13.04 5.83 21.63
N GLY A 193 12.42 5.32 20.55
CA GLY A 193 13.07 4.47 19.57
C GLY A 193 14.12 5.21 18.73
N LYS A 194 13.95 6.53 18.51
CA LYS A 194 14.93 7.37 17.81
C LYS A 194 16.08 7.84 18.69
N VAL A 195 15.88 7.97 20.00
CA VAL A 195 16.92 8.37 20.98
C VAL A 195 17.39 7.20 21.85
N ASN A 196 17.04 5.97 21.45
CA ASN A 196 17.63 4.74 21.97
C ASN A 196 17.37 4.46 23.45
N LEU A 197 16.20 4.87 23.90
CA LEU A 197 15.72 4.57 25.24
C LEU A 197 15.03 3.20 25.24
N ASP A 198 15.26 2.41 26.29
CA ASP A 198 14.56 1.14 26.48
C ASP A 198 13.06 1.38 26.62
N ARG A 199 12.29 0.96 25.61
CA ARG A 199 10.84 1.16 25.53
C ARG A 199 10.11 0.58 26.75
N LYS A 200 10.57 -0.58 27.25
CA LYS A 200 9.97 -1.21 28.44
C LYS A 200 10.19 -0.39 29.71
N THR A 201 11.33 0.27 29.83
CA THR A 201 11.61 1.18 30.94
C THR A 201 10.83 2.48 30.79
N LEU A 202 10.72 3.05 29.58
CA LEU A 202 9.88 4.22 29.34
C LEU A 202 8.42 3.95 29.69
N ILE A 203 7.84 2.83 29.22
CA ILE A 203 6.47 2.43 29.53
C ILE A 203 6.27 2.34 31.04
N ARG A 204 7.15 1.64 31.76
CA ARG A 204 7.07 1.54 33.24
C ARG A 204 7.17 2.90 33.94
N MET A 205 7.98 3.83 33.43
CA MET A 205 8.10 5.17 34.00
C MET A 205 6.86 6.03 33.71
N LEU A 206 6.31 5.93 32.50
CA LEU A 206 5.06 6.60 32.12
C LEU A 206 3.88 6.04 32.91
N GLU A 207 3.82 4.72 33.14
CA GLU A 207 2.85 4.09 34.03
C GLU A 207 2.92 4.67 35.44
N GLN A 208 4.12 4.81 36.03
CA GLN A 208 4.28 5.41 37.36
C GLN A 208 3.88 6.89 37.41
N GLU A 209 4.18 7.68 36.37
CA GLU A 209 3.75 9.07 36.29
C GLU A 209 2.23 9.20 36.07
N LEU A 210 1.63 8.31 35.29
CA LEU A 210 0.22 8.34 34.91
C LEU A 210 -0.69 7.59 35.90
N GLU A 211 -0.16 6.68 36.72
CA GLU A 211 -0.86 6.10 37.89
C GLU A 211 -1.21 7.17 38.92
N SER A 212 -0.47 8.29 38.96
CA SER A 212 -0.84 9.47 39.74
C SER A 212 -2.02 10.26 39.13
N SER A 213 -2.43 9.93 37.90
CA SER A 213 -3.42 10.64 37.07
C SER A 213 -4.33 9.69 36.25
N THR A 214 -5.07 8.80 36.93
CA THR A 214 -6.28 8.06 36.45
C THR A 214 -6.18 7.03 35.30
N SER A 215 -7.14 6.08 35.35
CA SER A 215 -7.18 4.71 34.82
C SER A 215 -7.34 4.50 33.30
N THR A 216 -6.76 5.34 32.45
CA THR A 216 -6.94 5.22 30.97
C THR A 216 -5.86 4.35 30.29
N LEU A 217 -4.78 3.96 30.98
CA LEU A 217 -3.69 3.15 30.41
C LEU A 217 -3.87 1.63 30.50
N LEU A 218 -4.78 1.15 31.35
CA LEU A 218 -4.96 -0.28 31.59
C LEU A 218 -5.52 -1.06 30.38
N SER A 219 -5.89 -0.39 29.28
CA SER A 219 -6.30 -1.05 28.03
C SER A 219 -5.18 -1.15 26.98
N MET A 220 -3.96 -0.66 27.26
CA MET A 220 -2.86 -0.65 26.28
C MET A 220 -1.82 -1.77 26.50
N GLU A 221 -1.87 -2.46 27.64
CA GLU A 221 -1.03 -3.65 27.89
C GLU A 221 -1.53 -4.85 27.07
N ASP A 222 -2.85 -4.98 26.88
CA ASP A 222 -3.47 -6.08 26.10
C ASP A 222 -3.38 -5.88 24.57
N THR A 223 -3.06 -4.66 24.09
CA THR A 223 -2.97 -4.37 22.65
C THR A 223 -1.58 -4.66 22.06
N LEU A 224 -0.55 -4.83 22.89
CA LEU A 224 0.80 -5.13 22.43
C LEU A 224 1.06 -6.64 22.24
N ASP A 225 0.14 -7.49 22.70
CA ASP A 225 0.29 -8.96 22.65
C ASP A 225 -0.93 -9.71 22.08
N SER A 226 -1.91 -9.01 21.48
CA SER A 226 -3.05 -9.67 20.83
C SER A 226 -3.37 -9.09 19.46
N SER A 227 -3.14 -9.90 18.43
CA SER A 227 -3.50 -9.64 17.04
C SER A 227 -5.01 -9.80 16.75
N SER A 228 -5.89 -9.45 17.71
CA SER A 228 -7.30 -9.90 17.62
C SER A 228 -8.39 -8.86 17.86
N ASP A 229 -8.13 -7.66 18.37
CA ASP A 229 -9.24 -6.72 18.62
C ASP A 229 -9.48 -5.74 17.45
N LYS A 230 -10.20 -6.22 16.43
CA LYS A 230 -10.59 -5.47 15.21
C LYS A 230 -11.62 -4.36 15.45
N THR A 231 -11.89 -3.96 16.69
CA THR A 231 -13.06 -3.15 17.07
C THR A 231 -12.84 -1.63 17.08
N LEU A 232 -11.60 -1.13 17.21
CA LEU A 232 -11.28 0.31 17.13
C LEU A 232 -10.25 0.58 16.02
N THR A 233 -10.73 0.97 14.83
CA THR A 233 -9.86 1.28 13.68
C THR A 233 -9.59 2.77 13.56
N VAL A 234 -8.57 3.15 12.79
CA VAL A 234 -8.25 4.56 12.45
C VAL A 234 -9.49 5.32 11.97
N ARG A 235 -10.34 4.70 11.15
CA ARG A 235 -11.57 5.32 10.62
C ARG A 235 -12.62 5.58 11.70
N HIS A 236 -12.79 4.66 12.64
CA HIS A 236 -13.72 4.84 13.76
C HIS A 236 -13.27 6.02 14.65
N MET A 237 -11.98 6.09 14.98
CA MET A 237 -11.43 7.21 15.76
C MET A 237 -11.52 8.54 15.01
N LEU A 238 -11.23 8.53 13.70
CA LEU A 238 -11.35 9.73 12.88
C LEU A 238 -12.78 10.29 12.89
N THR A 239 -13.79 9.42 12.78
CA THR A 239 -15.21 9.83 12.82
C THR A 239 -15.57 10.49 14.16
N ASP A 240 -15.09 9.91 15.26
CA ASP A 240 -15.30 10.46 16.60
C ASP A 240 -14.60 11.81 16.79
N PHE A 241 -13.37 11.96 16.28
CA PHE A 241 -12.62 13.21 16.34
C PHE A 241 -13.20 14.31 15.44
N GLN A 242 -13.73 13.94 14.27
CA GLN A 242 -14.45 14.86 13.39
C GLN A 242 -15.72 15.37 14.05
N THR A 243 -16.50 14.49 14.69
CA THR A 243 -17.71 14.87 15.44
C THR A 243 -17.37 15.84 16.58
N ALA A 244 -16.31 15.56 17.34
CA ALA A 244 -15.84 16.46 18.41
C ALA A 244 -15.32 17.81 17.88
N LYS A 245 -14.67 17.81 16.71
CA LYS A 245 -14.17 19.02 16.05
C LYS A 245 -15.32 19.92 15.58
N GLU A 246 -16.35 19.33 14.96
CA GLU A 246 -17.55 20.04 14.50
C GLU A 246 -18.31 20.69 15.68
N ASP A 247 -18.51 19.99 16.80
CA ASP A 247 -19.15 20.57 18.00
C ASP A 247 -18.29 21.67 18.64
N ALA A 248 -16.95 21.51 18.66
CA ALA A 248 -16.06 22.55 19.16
C ALA A 248 -16.12 23.83 18.29
N GLU A 249 -16.13 23.67 16.96
CA GLU A 249 -16.26 24.77 16.00
C GLU A 249 -17.60 25.49 16.13
N SER A 250 -18.71 24.77 16.28
CA SER A 250 -20.04 25.36 16.49
C SER A 250 -20.11 26.25 17.75
N ARG A 251 -19.26 25.95 18.74
CA ARG A 251 -19.11 26.67 20.01
C ARG A 251 -18.01 27.73 20.01
N ASN A 252 -17.36 27.98 18.86
CA ASN A 252 -16.19 28.86 18.72
C ASN A 252 -15.01 28.47 19.64
N LEU A 253 -14.83 27.17 19.91
CA LEU A 253 -13.70 26.62 20.64
C LEU A 253 -12.63 26.16 19.65
N ASN A 254 -11.41 26.70 19.78
CA ASN A 254 -10.26 26.23 19.01
C ASN A 254 -9.42 25.28 19.87
N LEU A 255 -9.48 23.99 19.56
CA LEU A 255 -8.79 22.92 20.28
C LEU A 255 -7.60 22.42 19.44
N SER A 256 -6.43 23.05 19.61
CA SER A 256 -5.25 22.80 18.77
C SER A 256 -4.77 21.34 18.77
N VAL A 257 -4.83 20.65 19.91
CA VAL A 257 -4.45 19.23 20.02
C VAL A 257 -5.42 18.36 19.23
N LEU A 258 -6.73 18.54 19.43
CA LEU A 258 -7.75 17.80 18.68
C LEU A 258 -7.57 18.01 17.17
N ASN A 259 -7.43 19.26 16.73
CA ASN A 259 -7.23 19.59 15.32
C ASN A 259 -6.03 18.85 14.73
N THR A 260 -4.89 18.86 15.42
CA THR A 260 -3.66 18.21 14.96
C THR A 260 -3.82 16.69 14.86
N VAL A 261 -4.42 16.05 15.88
CA VAL A 261 -4.63 14.60 15.87
C VAL A 261 -5.65 14.19 14.80
N THR A 262 -6.74 14.95 14.63
CA THR A 262 -7.71 14.71 13.56
C THR A 262 -7.06 14.77 12.19
N ASP A 263 -6.16 15.73 11.95
CA ASP A 263 -5.48 15.88 10.66
C ASP A 263 -4.54 14.68 10.39
N VAL A 264 -3.84 14.17 11.41
CA VAL A 264 -3.01 12.95 11.30
C VAL A 264 -3.87 11.73 10.96
N TYR A 265 -4.98 11.52 11.67
CA TYR A 265 -5.86 10.38 11.41
C TYR A 265 -6.57 10.49 10.06
N ASP A 266 -6.90 11.70 9.61
CA ASP A 266 -7.47 11.95 8.28
C ASP A 266 -6.44 11.62 7.19
N GLN A 267 -5.18 12.00 7.40
CA GLN A 267 -4.08 11.64 6.51
C GLN A 267 -3.89 10.12 6.46
N MET A 268 -3.85 9.43 7.61
CA MET A 268 -3.79 7.96 7.68
C MET A 268 -4.94 7.30 6.93
N ASN A 269 -6.16 7.81 7.09
CA ASN A 269 -7.34 7.27 6.42
C ASN A 269 -7.26 7.49 4.89
N ARG A 270 -6.74 8.64 4.43
CA ARG A 270 -6.47 8.91 3.00
C ARG A 270 -5.36 8.04 2.42
N GLU A 271 -4.39 7.67 3.24
CA GLU A 271 -3.28 6.77 2.86
C GLU A 271 -3.66 5.28 2.91
N GLY A 272 -4.91 4.94 3.25
CA GLY A 272 -5.44 3.58 3.20
C GLY A 272 -5.40 2.81 4.52
N TYR A 273 -5.02 3.46 5.63
CA TYR A 273 -4.94 2.81 6.94
C TYR A 273 -6.25 2.81 7.73
N GLY A 274 -7.39 3.17 7.11
CA GLY A 274 -8.67 3.36 7.80
C GLY A 274 -9.19 2.13 8.58
N HIS A 275 -8.85 0.92 8.15
CA HIS A 275 -9.27 -0.34 8.79
C HIS A 275 -8.25 -0.90 9.77
N ALA A 276 -7.07 -0.30 9.86
CA ALA A 276 -6.02 -0.78 10.73
C ALA A 276 -6.30 -0.38 12.19
N GLY A 277 -5.84 -1.21 13.13
CA GLY A 277 -5.97 -0.98 14.57
C GLY A 277 -5.09 0.17 15.05
N THR A 278 -5.07 0.42 16.36
CA THR A 278 -4.22 1.48 16.96
C THR A 278 -2.72 1.25 16.79
N ASP A 279 -2.29 0.01 16.59
CA ASP A 279 -0.90 -0.39 16.34
C ASP A 279 -0.31 0.25 15.07
N ILE A 280 -1.16 0.53 14.07
CA ILE A 280 -0.74 1.16 12.83
C ILE A 280 -0.19 2.57 13.02
N LEU A 281 -0.56 3.29 14.09
CA LEU A 281 0.02 4.61 14.38
C LEU A 281 1.53 4.50 14.56
N MET A 282 2.01 3.45 15.22
CA MET A 282 3.45 3.24 15.42
C MET A 282 4.15 2.93 14.10
N ALA A 283 3.56 2.08 13.25
CA ALA A 283 4.08 1.75 11.93
C ALA A 283 4.04 2.97 10.97
N TYR A 284 2.98 3.77 11.04
CA TYR A 284 2.78 5.01 10.29
C TYR A 284 3.86 6.03 10.65
N TYR A 285 4.06 6.34 11.94
CA TYR A 285 5.15 7.22 12.36
C TYR A 285 6.54 6.67 12.03
N ASN A 286 6.72 5.34 12.00
CA ASN A 286 7.96 4.73 11.53
C ASN A 286 8.13 4.90 10.00
N SER A 287 7.06 4.78 9.21
CA SER A 287 7.08 4.89 7.74
C SER A 287 7.34 6.32 7.23
N PHE A 288 6.97 7.38 7.99
CA PHE A 288 7.39 8.76 7.69
C PHE A 288 8.88 9.03 7.83
N THR A 289 9.65 8.07 8.36
CA THR A 289 11.04 8.34 8.75
C THR A 289 12.08 7.56 7.97
N ARG A 290 11.68 6.75 6.97
CA ARG A 290 12.62 5.92 6.19
C ARG A 290 12.45 6.07 4.68
N ASN A 291 13.55 6.29 3.97
CA ASN A 291 13.58 6.31 2.51
C ASN A 291 13.22 4.93 1.93
N GLY A 292 12.27 4.89 0.99
CA GLY A 292 11.95 3.68 0.23
C GLY A 292 13.05 3.30 -0.75
N THR A 293 13.33 2.00 -0.86
CA THR A 293 14.27 1.41 -1.84
C THR A 293 13.76 0.05 -2.31
N MET A 294 13.62 -0.10 -3.63
CA MET A 294 13.14 -1.32 -4.27
C MET A 294 14.33 -2.17 -4.75
N LEU A 295 14.16 -3.49 -4.75
CA LEU A 295 15.08 -4.43 -5.39
C LEU A 295 14.32 -5.27 -6.42
N GLN A 296 14.73 -5.22 -7.68
CA GLN A 296 14.39 -6.25 -8.66
C GLN A 296 15.14 -7.53 -8.29
N TYR A 297 14.43 -8.57 -7.82
CA TYR A 297 15.02 -9.78 -7.22
C TYR A 297 15.31 -10.91 -8.21
N PHE A 298 15.70 -10.57 -9.42
CA PHE A 298 16.09 -11.55 -10.42
C PHE A 298 16.92 -10.89 -11.53
N GLU A 299 17.67 -11.72 -12.25
CA GLU A 299 18.31 -11.37 -13.53
C GLU A 299 18.02 -12.48 -14.55
N TRP A 300 18.21 -12.22 -15.84
CA TRP A 300 17.74 -13.10 -16.90
C TRP A 300 18.34 -14.52 -16.85
N TYR A 301 19.63 -14.63 -16.55
CA TYR A 301 20.41 -15.85 -16.67
C TYR A 301 20.43 -16.72 -15.40
N LEU A 302 19.54 -16.46 -14.45
CA LEU A 302 19.43 -17.29 -13.25
C LEU A 302 19.24 -18.76 -13.64
N PRO A 303 19.85 -19.70 -12.90
CA PRO A 303 19.71 -21.12 -13.18
C PRO A 303 18.25 -21.57 -13.02
N SER A 304 17.85 -22.56 -13.81
CA SER A 304 16.52 -23.18 -13.74
C SER A 304 16.41 -24.25 -12.65
N ASP A 305 16.99 -24.00 -11.48
CA ASP A 305 17.07 -24.96 -10.37
C ASP A 305 15.84 -24.97 -9.45
N GLY A 306 14.97 -23.96 -9.56
CA GLY A 306 13.75 -23.86 -8.74
C GLY A 306 14.00 -23.33 -7.32
N ASN A 307 15.13 -22.67 -7.06
CA ASN A 307 15.53 -22.30 -5.71
C ASN A 307 15.34 -20.81 -5.35
N LEU A 308 14.90 -19.96 -6.28
CA LEU A 308 14.82 -18.51 -6.05
C LEU A 308 13.90 -18.14 -4.88
N TRP A 309 12.77 -18.83 -4.73
CA TRP A 309 11.84 -18.55 -3.63
C TRP A 309 12.42 -18.92 -2.27
N ASN A 310 13.04 -20.10 -2.14
CA ASN A 310 13.73 -20.49 -0.91
C ASN A 310 14.87 -19.51 -0.57
N GLN A 311 15.62 -19.08 -1.58
CA GLN A 311 16.67 -18.08 -1.39
C GLN A 311 16.10 -16.75 -0.88
N LEU A 312 15.00 -16.27 -1.46
CA LEU A 312 14.37 -15.04 -0.97
C LEU A 312 13.81 -15.19 0.46
N THR A 313 13.29 -16.37 0.83
CA THR A 313 12.90 -16.67 2.22
C THR A 313 14.09 -16.49 3.18
N GLU A 314 15.27 -16.98 2.81
CA GLU A 314 16.50 -16.87 3.61
C GLU A 314 17.04 -15.43 3.64
N ASP A 315 16.98 -14.73 2.51
CA ASP A 315 17.60 -13.41 2.33
C ASP A 315 16.75 -12.27 2.92
N ALA A 316 15.43 -12.43 3.09
CA ALA A 316 14.48 -11.36 3.44
C ALA A 316 14.94 -10.44 4.59
N ALA A 317 15.37 -11.02 5.72
CA ALA A 317 15.82 -10.23 6.87
C ALA A 317 17.11 -9.44 6.57
N SER A 318 18.03 -10.03 5.81
CA SER A 318 19.28 -9.37 5.42
C SER A 318 19.06 -8.24 4.41
N LEU A 319 18.08 -8.40 3.51
CA LEU A 319 17.69 -7.39 2.53
C LEU A 319 17.05 -6.18 3.20
N GLU A 320 16.15 -6.40 4.17
CA GLU A 320 15.64 -5.29 4.98
C GLU A 320 16.79 -4.56 5.65
N ALA A 321 17.68 -5.31 6.33
CA ALA A 321 18.80 -4.76 7.09
C ALA A 321 19.70 -3.89 6.20
N MET A 322 19.96 -4.33 4.97
CA MET A 322 20.75 -3.61 3.97
C MET A 322 20.13 -2.26 3.58
N GLY A 323 18.80 -2.12 3.65
CA GLY A 323 18.13 -0.86 3.36
C GLY A 323 16.87 -0.99 2.51
N PHE A 324 16.60 -2.17 1.94
CA PHE A 324 15.44 -2.39 1.09
C PHE A 324 14.14 -2.28 1.88
N THR A 325 13.10 -1.82 1.19
CA THR A 325 11.73 -1.71 1.72
C THR A 325 10.74 -2.46 0.84
N SER A 326 11.15 -2.86 -0.36
CA SER A 326 10.30 -3.60 -1.29
C SER A 326 11.09 -4.48 -2.24
N ILE A 327 10.45 -5.58 -2.65
CA ILE A 327 11.01 -6.61 -3.52
C ILE A 327 10.11 -6.77 -4.76
N TRP A 328 10.65 -6.49 -5.94
CA TRP A 328 10.02 -6.86 -7.21
C TRP A 328 10.43 -8.29 -7.57
N MET A 329 9.45 -9.19 -7.59
CA MET A 329 9.60 -10.62 -7.89
C MET A 329 9.33 -10.89 -9.38
N PRO A 330 10.03 -11.84 -10.03
CA PRO A 330 9.74 -12.22 -11.43
C PRO A 330 8.33 -12.84 -11.57
N PRO A 331 7.81 -13.01 -12.81
CA PRO A 331 6.52 -13.67 -13.01
C PRO A 331 6.49 -15.07 -12.37
N ALA A 332 5.54 -15.29 -11.47
CA ALA A 332 5.49 -16.50 -10.63
C ALA A 332 4.62 -17.63 -11.20
N TYR A 333 3.94 -17.38 -12.32
CA TYR A 333 3.01 -18.32 -12.97
C TYR A 333 3.68 -19.13 -14.10
N LYS A 334 3.03 -20.23 -14.50
CA LYS A 334 3.53 -21.16 -15.51
C LYS A 334 3.62 -20.50 -16.88
N ALA A 335 4.80 -20.62 -17.48
CA ALA A 335 5.11 -20.15 -18.82
C ALA A 335 5.36 -21.31 -19.79
N MET A 336 5.43 -21.01 -21.09
CA MET A 336 5.38 -21.99 -22.17
C MET A 336 6.51 -23.01 -22.12
N ASN A 337 7.71 -22.60 -21.69
CA ASN A 337 8.88 -23.46 -21.57
C ASN A 337 9.07 -24.06 -20.17
N GLY A 338 8.05 -24.02 -19.31
CA GLY A 338 8.09 -24.63 -17.99
C GLY A 338 9.20 -24.06 -17.10
N VAL A 339 10.20 -24.90 -16.75
CA VAL A 339 11.32 -24.50 -15.88
C VAL A 339 12.37 -23.64 -16.59
N ASP A 340 12.39 -23.64 -17.91
CA ASP A 340 13.40 -22.92 -18.71
C ASP A 340 12.95 -21.51 -19.10
N ASP A 341 11.69 -21.17 -18.82
CA ASP A 341 11.14 -19.85 -19.11
C ASP A 341 11.43 -18.85 -17.98
N VAL A 342 11.75 -17.61 -18.33
CA VAL A 342 11.92 -16.52 -17.35
C VAL A 342 10.56 -16.05 -16.81
N GLY A 343 9.46 -16.41 -17.47
CA GLY A 343 8.10 -16.16 -17.01
C GLY A 343 7.29 -15.25 -17.93
N TYR A 344 7.95 -14.48 -18.79
CA TYR A 344 7.29 -13.61 -19.78
C TYR A 344 6.61 -14.40 -20.90
N GLY A 345 6.98 -15.67 -21.12
CA GLY A 345 6.29 -16.59 -22.03
C GLY A 345 4.97 -17.13 -21.47
N VAL A 346 4.07 -16.27 -20.98
CA VAL A 346 2.95 -16.65 -20.12
C VAL A 346 2.02 -17.68 -20.75
N TYR A 347 1.86 -18.82 -20.08
CA TYR A 347 0.89 -19.84 -20.46
C TYR A 347 -0.37 -19.77 -19.57
N ASP A 348 -0.23 -19.95 -18.26
CA ASP A 348 -1.37 -20.06 -17.33
C ASP A 348 -1.14 -19.24 -16.05
N VAL A 349 -1.80 -18.09 -15.96
CA VAL A 349 -1.67 -17.12 -14.87
C VAL A 349 -2.18 -17.63 -13.51
N TYR A 350 -2.97 -18.72 -13.50
CA TYR A 350 -3.46 -19.35 -12.26
C TYR A 350 -2.56 -20.49 -11.75
N ASP A 351 -1.57 -20.93 -12.53
CA ASP A 351 -0.64 -21.99 -12.14
C ASP A 351 0.64 -21.39 -11.58
N LEU A 352 0.70 -21.16 -10.27
CA LEU A 352 1.88 -20.61 -9.58
C LEU A 352 2.99 -21.64 -9.33
N GLY A 353 3.10 -22.64 -10.20
CA GLY A 353 3.95 -23.80 -9.99
C GLY A 353 3.29 -24.87 -9.12
N GLU A 354 1.97 -25.06 -9.29
CA GLU A 354 1.14 -26.00 -8.53
C GLU A 354 0.71 -27.21 -9.36
N PHE A 355 0.54 -27.03 -10.67
CA PHE A 355 -0.01 -28.06 -11.57
C PHE A 355 1.04 -28.60 -12.54
N ASP A 356 0.92 -29.88 -12.89
CA ASP A 356 1.75 -30.49 -13.94
C ASP A 356 1.27 -29.99 -15.32
N GLN A 357 1.91 -28.92 -15.79
CA GLN A 357 1.64 -28.26 -17.06
C GLN A 357 2.95 -27.85 -17.70
N LYS A 358 3.04 -28.00 -19.03
CA LYS A 358 4.26 -27.74 -19.81
C LYS A 358 5.48 -28.54 -19.31
N GLY A 359 5.23 -29.79 -18.89
CA GLY A 359 6.27 -30.77 -18.53
C GLY A 359 6.87 -30.58 -17.14
N THR A 360 6.27 -29.75 -16.28
CA THR A 360 6.74 -29.49 -14.92
C THR A 360 5.59 -29.06 -14.00
N VAL A 361 5.73 -29.36 -12.71
CA VAL A 361 4.91 -28.75 -11.66
C VAL A 361 5.41 -27.34 -11.36
N ARG A 362 6.64 -27.21 -10.84
CA ARG A 362 7.25 -25.93 -10.49
C ARG A 362 7.48 -25.03 -11.70
N THR A 363 7.60 -23.72 -11.45
CA THR A 363 8.16 -22.78 -12.42
C THR A 363 9.70 -22.83 -12.41
N LYS A 364 10.34 -21.94 -13.16
CA LYS A 364 11.80 -21.73 -13.07
C LYS A 364 12.27 -21.45 -11.63
N TYR A 365 11.42 -20.78 -10.84
CA TYR A 365 11.79 -20.18 -9.55
C TYR A 365 11.43 -21.02 -8.33
N GLY A 366 10.47 -21.93 -8.47
CA GLY A 366 10.02 -22.82 -7.40
C GLY A 366 8.54 -23.19 -7.53
N THR A 367 8.00 -23.76 -6.45
CA THR A 367 6.59 -24.13 -6.31
C THR A 367 5.76 -22.99 -5.70
N LYS A 368 4.43 -23.13 -5.75
CA LYS A 368 3.49 -22.20 -5.13
C LYS A 368 3.72 -22.03 -3.62
N ASP A 369 3.93 -23.14 -2.91
CA ASP A 369 4.11 -23.10 -1.46
C ASP A 369 5.39 -22.36 -1.07
N GLU A 370 6.47 -22.57 -1.82
CA GLU A 370 7.74 -21.84 -1.65
C GLU A 370 7.56 -20.35 -1.98
N TYR A 371 6.80 -20.00 -3.01
CA TYR A 371 6.48 -18.62 -3.35
C TYR A 371 5.72 -17.90 -2.23
N GLN A 372 4.69 -18.55 -1.67
CA GLN A 372 3.94 -18.01 -0.54
C GLN A 372 4.79 -17.90 0.74
N ALA A 373 5.71 -18.85 0.96
CA ALA A 373 6.67 -18.78 2.06
C ALA A 373 7.66 -17.60 1.90
N ALA A 374 8.15 -17.34 0.69
CA ALA A 374 9.01 -16.20 0.38
C ALA A 374 8.31 -14.86 0.64
N ILE A 375 7.06 -14.73 0.19
CA ILE A 375 6.22 -13.56 0.48
C ILE A 375 6.05 -13.37 1.98
N HIS A 376 5.71 -14.44 2.71
CA HIS A 376 5.50 -14.36 4.14
C HIS A 376 6.78 -13.92 4.88
N ALA A 377 7.94 -14.43 4.47
CA ALA A 377 9.23 -14.02 5.02
C ALA A 377 9.55 -12.54 4.73
N CYS A 378 9.25 -12.05 3.52
CA CYS A 378 9.35 -10.63 3.19
C CYS A 378 8.49 -9.77 4.12
N HIS A 379 7.21 -10.12 4.29
CA HIS A 379 6.30 -9.39 5.18
C HIS A 379 6.75 -9.43 6.65
N GLN A 380 7.22 -10.58 7.14
CA GLN A 380 7.77 -10.71 8.49
C GLN A 380 9.02 -9.84 8.68
N ALA A 381 9.85 -9.69 7.65
CA ALA A 381 11.01 -8.80 7.67
C ALA A 381 10.63 -7.31 7.54
N GLY A 382 9.39 -6.97 7.17
CA GLY A 382 8.95 -5.59 6.91
C GLY A 382 9.20 -5.11 5.47
N LEU A 383 9.34 -6.04 4.52
CA LEU A 383 9.47 -5.77 3.09
C LEU A 383 8.11 -5.88 2.38
N HIS A 384 7.78 -4.90 1.56
CA HIS A 384 6.67 -4.99 0.62
C HIS A 384 7.01 -5.91 -0.57
N VAL A 385 6.02 -6.62 -1.11
CA VAL A 385 6.22 -7.49 -2.29
C VAL A 385 5.46 -6.97 -3.51
N TYR A 386 6.17 -6.89 -4.64
CA TYR A 386 5.65 -6.43 -5.93
C TYR A 386 5.81 -7.54 -6.99
N PRO A 387 4.80 -8.41 -7.16
CA PRO A 387 4.82 -9.40 -8.22
C PRO A 387 4.81 -8.78 -9.61
N ASP A 388 5.45 -9.46 -10.58
CA ASP A 388 5.39 -9.10 -12.00
C ASP A 388 4.09 -9.57 -12.67
N ILE A 389 3.47 -8.69 -13.45
CA ILE A 389 2.15 -8.86 -14.05
C ILE A 389 2.26 -8.69 -15.57
N VAL A 390 2.11 -9.81 -16.29
CA VAL A 390 2.23 -9.90 -17.74
C VAL A 390 0.87 -10.22 -18.34
N LEU A 391 0.22 -9.18 -18.89
CA LEU A 391 -1.16 -9.23 -19.39
C LEU A 391 -1.28 -8.84 -20.87
N ASN A 392 -0.15 -8.72 -21.58
CA ASN A 392 -0.15 -8.36 -23.00
C ASN A 392 -0.55 -9.55 -23.87
N HIS A 393 0.06 -10.70 -23.64
CA HIS A 393 -0.01 -11.83 -24.55
C HIS A 393 -0.09 -13.17 -23.82
N LYS A 394 -0.42 -14.21 -24.57
CA LYS A 394 -0.31 -15.61 -24.15
C LYS A 394 0.56 -16.38 -25.16
N LEU A 395 1.32 -17.33 -24.64
CA LEU A 395 2.24 -18.17 -25.40
C LEU A 395 2.09 -19.64 -24.99
N GLY A 396 2.41 -20.53 -25.92
CA GLY A 396 2.34 -21.98 -25.71
C GLY A 396 0.90 -22.50 -25.62
N ALA A 397 0.05 -22.17 -26.58
CA ALA A 397 -1.30 -22.75 -26.68
C ALA A 397 -1.28 -24.29 -26.65
N ASP A 398 -2.39 -24.89 -26.25
CA ASP A 398 -2.55 -26.35 -26.19
C ASP A 398 -2.89 -26.94 -27.55
N SER A 399 -3.53 -26.16 -28.42
CA SER A 399 -3.77 -26.52 -29.81
C SER A 399 -3.97 -25.29 -30.70
N THR A 400 -4.07 -25.54 -31.99
CA THR A 400 -4.42 -24.53 -33.00
C THR A 400 -5.92 -24.50 -33.28
N GLU A 401 -6.39 -23.42 -33.91
CA GLU A 401 -7.71 -23.32 -34.53
C GLU A 401 -7.65 -22.55 -35.86
N GLU A 402 -8.58 -22.84 -36.78
CA GLU A 402 -8.71 -22.09 -38.03
C GLU A 402 -9.51 -20.81 -37.81
N VAL A 403 -8.92 -19.67 -38.17
CA VAL A 403 -9.49 -18.33 -37.98
C VAL A 403 -9.49 -17.54 -39.28
N GLU A 404 -10.41 -16.58 -39.39
CA GLU A 404 -10.33 -15.54 -40.41
C GLU A 404 -9.54 -14.34 -39.87
N ALA A 405 -8.51 -13.93 -40.60
CA ALA A 405 -7.62 -12.85 -40.20
C ALA A 405 -7.11 -12.06 -41.41
N VAL A 406 -6.48 -10.91 -41.18
CA VAL A 406 -5.81 -10.10 -42.19
C VAL A 406 -4.35 -9.93 -41.82
N ARG A 407 -3.43 -10.07 -42.79
CA ARG A 407 -2.03 -9.77 -42.54
C ARG A 407 -1.84 -8.27 -42.45
N VAL A 408 -1.08 -7.81 -41.47
CA VAL A 408 -0.75 -6.38 -41.31
C VAL A 408 0.75 -6.14 -41.50
N SER A 409 1.11 -4.93 -41.93
CA SER A 409 2.51 -4.55 -42.07
C SER A 409 3.21 -4.49 -40.71
N PRO A 410 4.39 -5.11 -40.57
CA PRO A 410 5.21 -4.95 -39.37
C PRO A 410 5.68 -3.51 -39.13
N ASP A 411 5.81 -2.70 -40.19
CA ASP A 411 6.26 -1.31 -40.09
C ASP A 411 5.11 -0.33 -39.82
N ASN A 412 3.86 -0.75 -40.05
CA ASN A 412 2.66 0.00 -39.75
C ASN A 412 1.45 -0.94 -39.57
N ARG A 413 1.08 -1.25 -38.33
CA ARG A 413 0.05 -2.27 -38.02
C ARG A 413 -1.36 -1.86 -38.42
N ASN A 414 -1.57 -0.57 -38.74
CA ASN A 414 -2.81 -0.06 -39.32
C ASN A 414 -2.92 -0.32 -40.83
N TYR A 415 -1.84 -0.81 -41.47
CA TYR A 415 -1.82 -1.10 -42.90
C TYR A 415 -2.01 -2.60 -43.16
N GLU A 416 -3.19 -2.94 -43.67
CA GLU A 416 -3.53 -4.28 -44.12
C GLU A 416 -2.80 -4.61 -45.45
N LEU A 417 -2.23 -5.80 -45.50
CA LEU A 417 -1.51 -6.33 -46.66
C LEU A 417 -2.43 -7.12 -47.59
N ASP A 418 -3.56 -7.61 -47.08
CA ASP A 418 -4.56 -8.35 -47.84
C ASP A 418 -5.77 -7.46 -48.13
N SER A 419 -6.42 -7.66 -49.28
CA SER A 419 -7.66 -6.98 -49.64
C SER A 419 -8.91 -7.68 -49.12
N GLU A 420 -8.77 -8.92 -48.66
CA GLU A 420 -9.83 -9.78 -48.11
C GLU A 420 -9.25 -10.57 -46.93
N TYR A 421 -10.11 -11.04 -46.01
CA TYR A 421 -9.69 -11.93 -44.93
C TYR A 421 -9.17 -13.26 -45.50
N VAL A 422 -8.12 -13.78 -44.87
CA VAL A 422 -7.53 -15.08 -45.17
C VAL A 422 -7.80 -16.06 -44.03
N THR A 423 -7.93 -17.33 -44.36
CA THR A 423 -7.92 -18.40 -43.35
C THR A 423 -6.48 -18.63 -42.89
N ALA A 424 -6.26 -18.57 -41.58
CA ALA A 424 -4.98 -18.84 -40.94
C ALA A 424 -5.17 -19.83 -39.79
N GLU A 425 -4.12 -20.59 -39.49
CA GLU A 425 -4.08 -21.47 -38.33
C GLU A 425 -3.44 -20.71 -37.17
N ALA A 426 -4.18 -20.49 -36.07
CA ALA A 426 -3.76 -19.68 -34.93
C ALA A 426 -3.52 -20.55 -33.69
N GLU A 427 -2.41 -20.31 -32.98
CA GLU A 427 -2.11 -20.93 -31.68
C GLU A 427 -2.83 -20.18 -30.54
N THR A 428 -4.16 -20.32 -30.48
CA THR A 428 -5.02 -19.55 -29.57
C THR A 428 -5.84 -20.38 -28.60
N ILE A 429 -5.82 -21.72 -28.68
CA ILE A 429 -6.60 -22.57 -27.77
C ILE A 429 -5.84 -22.87 -26.48
N TYR A 430 -6.35 -22.41 -25.34
CA TYR A 430 -5.79 -22.70 -24.01
C TYR A 430 -6.83 -23.40 -23.13
N ASN A 431 -6.59 -24.69 -22.88
CA ASN A 431 -7.48 -25.59 -22.15
C ASN A 431 -7.06 -25.82 -20.70
N PHE A 432 -5.75 -25.71 -20.39
CA PHE A 432 -5.21 -25.88 -19.04
C PHE A 432 -5.61 -27.24 -18.41
N GLU A 433 -5.44 -28.33 -19.15
CA GLU A 433 -5.91 -29.66 -18.74
C GLU A 433 -5.33 -30.09 -17.39
N GLY A 434 -4.06 -29.74 -17.10
CA GLY A 434 -3.41 -30.07 -15.83
C GLY A 434 -4.01 -29.35 -14.62
N ARG A 435 -4.52 -28.12 -14.80
CA ARG A 435 -5.22 -27.37 -13.76
C ARG A 435 -6.70 -27.76 -13.62
N ASN A 436 -7.31 -28.27 -14.70
CA ASN A 436 -8.66 -28.84 -14.71
C ASN A 436 -9.73 -27.95 -14.00
N ASN A 437 -9.86 -26.70 -14.43
CA ASN A 437 -10.82 -25.69 -13.91
C ASN A 437 -10.62 -25.29 -12.44
N GLN A 438 -9.55 -25.72 -11.77
CA GLN A 438 -9.23 -25.18 -10.45
C GLN A 438 -8.94 -23.68 -10.56
N TYR A 439 -9.52 -22.91 -9.63
CA TYR A 439 -9.56 -21.43 -9.56
C TYR A 439 -10.38 -20.72 -10.65
N SER A 440 -10.25 -21.12 -11.91
CA SER A 440 -11.03 -20.57 -13.02
C SER A 440 -11.31 -21.61 -14.10
N ASP A 441 -12.55 -21.66 -14.57
CA ASP A 441 -13.00 -22.47 -15.69
C ASP A 441 -12.91 -21.75 -17.05
N PHE A 442 -12.46 -20.49 -17.06
CA PHE A 442 -12.27 -19.70 -18.28
C PHE A 442 -11.28 -20.38 -19.23
N LYS A 443 -11.68 -20.51 -20.51
CA LYS A 443 -10.88 -21.05 -21.61
C LYS A 443 -10.64 -19.97 -22.64
N TRP A 444 -9.45 -19.96 -23.20
CA TRP A 444 -9.06 -18.97 -24.20
C TRP A 444 -9.14 -19.59 -25.59
N ASP A 445 -9.67 -18.83 -26.52
CA ASP A 445 -9.68 -19.07 -27.97
C ASP A 445 -9.55 -17.73 -28.68
N HIS A 446 -9.56 -17.73 -30.02
CA HIS A 446 -9.33 -16.56 -30.86
C HIS A 446 -10.19 -15.34 -30.49
N ARG A 447 -11.38 -15.54 -29.89
CA ARG A 447 -12.28 -14.46 -29.48
C ARG A 447 -11.73 -13.62 -28.32
N CYS A 448 -10.66 -14.07 -27.69
CA CYS A 448 -10.01 -13.38 -26.57
C CYS A 448 -8.79 -12.55 -27.02
N PHE A 449 -8.46 -12.55 -28.32
CA PHE A 449 -7.22 -11.99 -28.83
C PHE A 449 -7.47 -11.01 -29.98
N SER A 450 -6.67 -9.95 -30.05
CA SER A 450 -6.74 -8.94 -31.12
C SER A 450 -6.02 -9.43 -32.40
N GLY A 451 -4.97 -10.23 -32.19
CA GLY A 451 -4.15 -10.78 -33.26
C GLY A 451 -3.11 -11.77 -32.77
N PHE A 452 -2.33 -12.31 -33.69
CA PHE A 452 -1.34 -13.35 -33.37
C PHE A 452 -0.18 -13.42 -34.37
N ARG A 453 0.88 -14.13 -33.95
CA ARG A 453 1.95 -14.69 -34.79
C ARG A 453 2.44 -15.98 -34.14
N ASN A 454 2.35 -17.10 -34.86
CA ASN A 454 2.74 -18.41 -34.32
C ASN A 454 4.26 -18.49 -34.08
N GLU A 455 5.07 -18.05 -35.04
CA GLU A 455 6.53 -18.15 -34.94
C GLU A 455 7.23 -16.87 -35.40
N SER A 456 8.42 -16.62 -34.87
CA SER A 456 9.24 -15.48 -35.29
C SER A 456 9.52 -15.52 -36.80
N GLY A 457 9.26 -14.41 -37.48
CA GLY A 457 9.39 -14.29 -38.94
C GLY A 457 8.10 -14.57 -39.73
N SER A 458 7.07 -15.14 -39.11
CA SER A 458 5.74 -15.26 -39.72
C SER A 458 5.02 -13.90 -39.84
N PRO A 459 4.00 -13.77 -40.71
CA PRO A 459 3.20 -12.55 -40.78
C PRO A 459 2.54 -12.22 -39.43
N ILE A 460 2.27 -10.93 -39.20
CA ILE A 460 1.40 -10.51 -38.09
C ILE A 460 -0.02 -10.55 -38.61
N TYR A 461 -0.91 -11.21 -37.88
CA TYR A 461 -2.32 -11.32 -38.23
C TYR A 461 -3.16 -10.49 -37.25
N ARG A 462 -4.10 -9.71 -37.77
CA ARG A 462 -5.21 -9.13 -37.01
C ARG A 462 -6.44 -10.00 -37.24
N LEU A 463 -7.15 -10.38 -36.18
CA LEU A 463 -8.33 -11.23 -36.28
C LEU A 463 -9.53 -10.44 -36.82
N LYS A 464 -10.38 -11.07 -37.64
CA LYS A 464 -11.46 -10.43 -38.41
C LYS A 464 -12.44 -9.60 -37.58
N ASP A 465 -12.78 -10.07 -36.39
CA ASP A 465 -13.78 -9.46 -35.51
C ASP A 465 -13.14 -8.59 -34.40
N HIS A 466 -11.84 -8.35 -34.48
CA HIS A 466 -11.07 -7.60 -33.49
C HIS A 466 -10.31 -6.45 -34.13
N GLU A 467 -10.14 -5.37 -33.39
CA GLU A 467 -9.32 -4.22 -33.79
C GLU A 467 -8.14 -4.08 -32.83
N TRP A 468 -7.07 -3.43 -33.26
CA TRP A 468 -6.01 -3.04 -32.32
C TRP A 468 -6.53 -2.02 -31.30
N SER A 469 -6.00 -2.05 -30.09
CA SER A 469 -6.32 -1.06 -29.05
C SER A 469 -5.86 0.33 -29.50
N PRO A 470 -6.73 1.36 -29.45
CA PRO A 470 -6.38 2.69 -29.94
C PRO A 470 -5.50 3.48 -28.96
N ASP A 471 -5.48 3.10 -27.68
CA ASP A 471 -4.81 3.82 -26.59
C ASP A 471 -3.49 3.16 -26.14
N VAL A 472 -2.72 2.69 -27.13
CA VAL A 472 -1.35 2.14 -27.01
C VAL A 472 -0.32 3.10 -27.61
N ASP A 473 0.97 2.74 -27.58
CA ASP A 473 2.00 3.51 -28.27
C ASP A 473 1.80 3.51 -29.80
N ASN A 474 2.19 4.61 -30.45
CA ASN A 474 2.00 4.81 -31.88
C ASN A 474 3.22 4.44 -32.74
N GLU A 475 4.28 3.88 -32.15
CA GLU A 475 5.35 3.22 -32.89
C GLU A 475 4.76 2.20 -33.84
N TYR A 476 5.28 2.17 -35.07
CA TYR A 476 4.75 1.33 -36.15
C TYR A 476 3.23 1.54 -36.37
N GLY A 477 2.76 2.78 -36.22
CA GLY A 477 1.37 3.19 -36.42
C GLY A 477 0.43 2.84 -35.26
N ASN A 478 0.54 1.61 -34.75
CA ASN A 478 -0.13 1.10 -33.56
C ASN A 478 0.73 -0.05 -33.02
N PHE A 479 1.05 -0.02 -31.72
CA PHE A 479 1.94 -1.00 -31.12
C PHE A 479 1.25 -1.91 -30.09
N ASP A 480 -0.04 -2.20 -30.26
CA ASP A 480 -0.79 -3.20 -29.48
C ASP A 480 -0.08 -4.57 -29.59
N TYR A 481 0.01 -5.08 -30.83
CA TYR A 481 0.68 -6.35 -31.09
C TYR A 481 2.19 -6.32 -30.78
N LEU A 482 2.59 -7.13 -29.79
CA LEU A 482 4.00 -7.39 -29.46
C LEU A 482 4.46 -8.78 -29.90
N MET A 483 3.86 -9.84 -29.34
CA MET A 483 4.24 -11.23 -29.59
C MET A 483 3.12 -12.23 -29.21
N GLY A 484 3.25 -13.49 -29.64
CA GLY A 484 2.33 -14.56 -29.28
C GLY A 484 0.90 -14.30 -29.77
N ALA A 485 -0.08 -14.74 -28.97
CA ALA A 485 -1.48 -14.36 -29.08
C ALA A 485 -1.73 -13.12 -28.20
N ASP A 486 -2.06 -12.00 -28.85
CA ASP A 486 -2.17 -10.68 -28.24
C ASP A 486 -3.55 -10.50 -27.60
N ILE A 487 -3.60 -10.35 -26.28
CA ILE A 487 -4.85 -10.37 -25.52
C ILE A 487 -5.67 -9.12 -25.86
N ASP A 488 -6.96 -9.29 -26.20
CA ASP A 488 -7.85 -8.15 -26.41
C ASP A 488 -8.53 -7.76 -25.10
N GLN A 489 -7.93 -6.83 -24.35
CA GLN A 489 -8.49 -6.37 -23.07
C GLN A 489 -9.76 -5.52 -23.23
N LYS A 490 -10.17 -5.20 -24.46
CA LYS A 490 -11.44 -4.49 -24.73
C LYS A 490 -12.64 -5.45 -24.74
N VAL A 491 -12.40 -6.76 -24.89
CA VAL A 491 -13.45 -7.77 -24.79
C VAL A 491 -13.91 -7.86 -23.34
N PRO A 492 -15.21 -7.60 -23.04
CA PRO A 492 -15.70 -7.54 -21.66
C PRO A 492 -15.43 -8.81 -20.85
N GLU A 493 -15.61 -10.00 -21.45
CA GLU A 493 -15.34 -11.27 -20.77
C GLU A 493 -13.85 -11.45 -20.43
N VAL A 494 -12.94 -10.95 -21.27
CA VAL A 494 -11.50 -10.97 -21.02
C VAL A 494 -11.15 -10.01 -19.89
N ALA A 495 -11.64 -8.76 -19.94
CA ALA A 495 -11.39 -7.79 -18.88
C ALA A 495 -11.94 -8.26 -17.52
N GLU A 496 -13.10 -8.90 -17.49
CA GLU A 496 -13.68 -9.50 -16.28
C GLU A 496 -12.82 -10.66 -15.76
N GLU A 497 -12.34 -11.55 -16.63
CA GLU A 497 -11.45 -12.64 -16.23
C GLU A 497 -10.12 -12.11 -15.67
N LEU A 498 -9.54 -11.06 -16.27
CA LEU A 498 -8.31 -10.43 -15.77
C LEU A 498 -8.51 -9.73 -14.42
N ASN A 499 -9.69 -9.14 -14.18
CA ASN A 499 -10.07 -8.60 -12.87
C ASN A 499 -10.22 -9.71 -11.82
N LYS A 500 -10.92 -10.80 -12.17
CA LYS A 500 -11.10 -11.97 -11.32
C LYS A 500 -9.77 -12.61 -10.96
N TRP A 501 -8.87 -12.77 -11.94
CA TRP A 501 -7.52 -13.24 -11.71
C TRP A 501 -6.74 -12.31 -10.78
N GLY A 502 -6.79 -10.99 -11.00
CA GLY A 502 -6.11 -10.01 -10.15
C GLY A 502 -6.55 -10.12 -8.68
N ALA A 503 -7.85 -10.18 -8.42
CA ALA A 503 -8.40 -10.35 -7.08
C ALA A 503 -8.01 -11.70 -6.44
N TRP A 504 -8.05 -12.78 -7.22
CA TRP A 504 -7.57 -14.09 -6.78
C TRP A 504 -6.08 -14.04 -6.43
N TYR A 505 -5.26 -13.43 -7.29
CA TYR A 505 -3.82 -13.37 -7.10
C TYR A 505 -3.45 -12.55 -5.86
N GLU A 506 -4.17 -11.46 -5.58
CA GLU A 506 -4.01 -10.73 -4.33
C GLU A 506 -4.39 -11.58 -3.12
N THR A 507 -5.49 -12.35 -3.17
CA THR A 507 -5.85 -13.25 -2.07
C THR A 507 -4.76 -14.30 -1.81
N MET A 508 -4.10 -14.78 -2.86
CA MET A 508 -3.05 -15.79 -2.77
C MET A 508 -1.72 -15.24 -2.25
N THR A 509 -1.44 -13.96 -2.49
CA THR A 509 -0.11 -13.35 -2.28
C THR A 509 -0.09 -12.25 -1.23
N GLY A 510 -1.22 -11.65 -0.87
CA GLY A 510 -1.27 -10.46 -0.02
C GLY A 510 -0.45 -9.28 -0.56
N LEU A 511 -0.21 -9.22 -1.88
CA LEU A 511 0.70 -8.26 -2.51
C LEU A 511 0.50 -6.80 -2.04
N ASP A 512 1.59 -6.04 -2.00
CA ASP A 512 1.59 -4.62 -1.59
C ASP A 512 1.65 -3.67 -2.79
N GLY A 513 1.99 -4.21 -3.94
CA GLY A 513 2.11 -3.51 -5.19
C GLY A 513 2.33 -4.46 -6.36
N VAL A 514 2.50 -3.91 -7.56
CA VAL A 514 2.71 -4.68 -8.78
C VAL A 514 3.73 -3.99 -9.69
N ARG A 515 4.51 -4.79 -10.41
CA ARG A 515 5.23 -4.35 -11.62
C ARG A 515 4.43 -4.80 -12.83
N LEU A 516 4.09 -3.87 -13.71
CA LEU A 516 3.30 -4.13 -14.90
C LEU A 516 4.21 -4.18 -16.13
N ASP A 517 4.20 -5.32 -16.81
CA ASP A 517 5.00 -5.60 -18.00
C ASP A 517 4.43 -4.92 -19.25
N ALA A 518 5.31 -4.48 -20.15
CA ALA A 518 4.98 -4.13 -21.52
C ALA A 518 3.83 -3.11 -21.67
N VAL A 519 3.67 -2.17 -20.72
CA VAL A 519 2.43 -1.35 -20.61
C VAL A 519 2.17 -0.43 -21.80
N LYS A 520 3.19 -0.17 -22.63
CA LYS A 520 3.04 0.60 -23.87
C LYS A 520 2.27 -0.15 -24.97
N HIS A 521 2.11 -1.46 -24.81
CA HIS A 521 1.45 -2.37 -25.72
C HIS A 521 0.03 -2.73 -25.27
N ILE A 522 -0.39 -2.30 -24.08
CA ILE A 522 -1.70 -2.58 -23.50
C ILE A 522 -2.49 -1.27 -23.43
N ASP A 523 -3.80 -1.35 -23.68
CA ASP A 523 -4.70 -0.20 -23.59
C ASP A 523 -4.55 0.54 -22.25
N ALA A 524 -4.19 1.83 -22.29
CA ALA A 524 -3.99 2.62 -21.08
C ALA A 524 -5.28 2.73 -20.22
N GLY A 525 -6.45 2.69 -20.85
CA GLY A 525 -7.74 2.67 -20.18
C GLY A 525 -7.98 1.40 -19.38
N PHE A 526 -7.54 0.24 -19.89
CA PHE A 526 -7.61 -1.02 -19.15
C PHE A 526 -6.86 -0.93 -17.83
N TYR A 527 -5.57 -0.54 -17.83
CA TYR A 527 -4.81 -0.47 -16.58
C TYR A 527 -5.33 0.60 -15.61
N ARG A 528 -5.85 1.72 -16.12
CA ARG A 528 -6.50 2.72 -15.27
C ARG A 528 -7.65 2.11 -14.47
N GLU A 529 -8.54 1.38 -15.15
CA GLU A 529 -9.70 0.78 -14.50
C GLU A 529 -9.32 -0.44 -13.67
N TRP A 530 -8.38 -1.28 -14.14
CA TRP A 530 -7.90 -2.46 -13.42
C TRP A 530 -7.23 -2.08 -12.09
N LEU A 531 -6.37 -1.05 -12.07
CA LEU A 531 -5.74 -0.58 -10.83
C LEU A 531 -6.76 0.05 -9.87
N LYS A 532 -7.73 0.81 -10.38
CA LYS A 532 -8.84 1.33 -9.57
C LYS A 532 -9.68 0.20 -8.99
N TYR A 533 -9.95 -0.83 -9.78
CA TYR A 533 -10.64 -2.03 -9.34
C TYR A 533 -9.85 -2.73 -8.23
N MET A 534 -8.56 -3.02 -8.44
CA MET A 534 -7.71 -3.70 -7.45
C MET A 534 -7.65 -2.96 -6.11
N ARG A 535 -7.44 -1.64 -6.13
CA ARG A 535 -7.42 -0.81 -4.91
C ARG A 535 -8.79 -0.76 -4.23
N LYS A 536 -9.86 -0.73 -5.00
CA LYS A 536 -11.23 -0.75 -4.47
C LYS A 536 -11.58 -2.10 -3.84
N GLN A 537 -11.21 -3.21 -4.47
CA GLN A 537 -11.48 -4.56 -3.96
C GLN A 537 -10.71 -4.86 -2.67
N THR A 538 -9.46 -4.40 -2.61
CA THR A 538 -8.57 -4.64 -1.47
C THR A 538 -8.74 -3.62 -0.35
N GLU A 539 -9.36 -2.47 -0.65
CA GLU A 539 -9.39 -1.27 0.21
C GLU A 539 -7.98 -0.81 0.63
N ARG A 540 -6.94 -1.21 -0.12
CA ARG A 540 -5.53 -0.91 0.11
C ARG A 540 -5.00 -0.02 -1.01
N ASN A 541 -4.05 0.85 -0.67
CA ASN A 541 -3.30 1.58 -1.67
C ASN A 541 -2.20 0.70 -2.27
N ILE A 542 -2.58 -0.18 -3.21
CA ILE A 542 -1.65 -1.03 -3.94
C ILE A 542 -0.74 -0.16 -4.82
N PHE A 543 0.57 -0.18 -4.57
CA PHE A 543 1.54 0.52 -5.41
C PHE A 543 1.60 -0.12 -6.80
N ALA A 544 1.86 0.66 -7.85
CA ALA A 544 2.04 0.12 -9.19
C ALA A 544 3.16 0.86 -9.91
N VAL A 545 4.02 0.11 -10.61
CA VAL A 545 4.99 0.66 -11.56
C VAL A 545 4.87 -0.03 -12.91
N GLY A 546 4.68 0.75 -13.97
CA GLY A 546 4.62 0.24 -15.35
C GLY A 546 5.95 0.33 -16.07
N GLU A 547 6.24 -0.68 -16.89
CA GLU A 547 7.36 -0.69 -17.82
C GLU A 547 6.92 -0.11 -19.18
N TYR A 548 6.98 1.22 -19.30
CA TYR A 548 6.79 1.92 -20.56
C TYR A 548 8.15 2.18 -21.20
N TRP A 549 8.61 1.28 -22.08
CA TRP A 549 9.95 1.38 -22.66
C TRP A 549 10.07 2.42 -23.77
N SER A 550 10.46 3.64 -23.39
CA SER A 550 10.75 4.76 -24.30
C SER A 550 11.78 5.72 -23.70
N GLY A 551 12.75 6.18 -24.51
CA GLY A 551 13.66 7.26 -24.14
C GLY A 551 13.06 8.67 -24.26
N ASP A 552 11.83 8.80 -24.78
CA ASP A 552 11.11 10.08 -24.86
C ASP A 552 10.21 10.27 -23.64
N VAL A 553 10.60 11.16 -22.73
CA VAL A 553 9.85 11.48 -21.51
C VAL A 553 8.43 11.98 -21.79
N ASN A 554 8.16 12.59 -22.94
CA ASN A 554 6.81 13.07 -23.26
C ASN A 554 5.83 11.92 -23.45
N LYS A 555 6.29 10.77 -23.98
CA LYS A 555 5.48 9.56 -24.06
C LYS A 555 5.14 9.03 -22.67
N LEU A 556 6.11 9.02 -21.75
CA LEU A 556 5.92 8.57 -20.37
C LEU A 556 4.92 9.48 -19.63
N THR A 557 5.08 10.81 -19.71
CA THR A 557 4.15 11.75 -19.06
C THR A 557 2.74 11.66 -19.65
N ASN A 558 2.62 11.52 -20.97
CA ASN A 558 1.33 11.32 -21.62
C ASN A 558 0.66 10.00 -21.17
N TYR A 559 1.43 8.92 -20.99
CA TYR A 559 0.89 7.67 -20.46
C TYR A 559 0.42 7.80 -19.01
N LEU A 560 1.17 8.51 -18.16
CA LEU A 560 0.72 8.82 -16.79
C LEU A 560 -0.59 9.62 -16.78
N GLU A 561 -0.75 10.59 -17.67
CA GLU A 561 -2.01 11.34 -17.81
C GLU A 561 -3.17 10.45 -18.26
N LYS A 562 -2.97 9.62 -19.29
CA LYS A 562 -3.99 8.68 -19.79
C LYS A 562 -4.45 7.69 -18.73
N THR A 563 -3.53 7.24 -17.88
CA THR A 563 -3.80 6.33 -16.77
C THR A 563 -4.25 7.04 -15.50
N ASP A 564 -4.54 8.34 -15.54
CA ASP A 564 -5.02 9.12 -14.38
C ASP A 564 -4.07 8.97 -13.16
N TYR A 565 -2.77 8.97 -13.44
CA TYR A 565 -1.69 8.82 -12.46
C TYR A 565 -1.85 7.62 -11.52
N GLN A 566 -2.54 6.56 -11.97
CA GLN A 566 -2.78 5.37 -11.16
C GLN A 566 -1.53 4.53 -10.94
N MET A 567 -0.39 4.83 -11.57
CA MET A 567 0.87 4.13 -11.40
C MET A 567 2.06 5.09 -11.50
N SER A 568 3.24 4.61 -11.09
CA SER A 568 4.54 5.17 -11.48
C SER A 568 5.03 4.52 -12.76
N LEU A 569 6.09 5.05 -13.38
CA LEU A 569 6.78 4.41 -14.50
C LEU A 569 8.28 4.32 -14.22
N PHE A 570 8.94 3.32 -14.81
CA PHE A 570 10.39 3.27 -14.83
C PHE A 570 10.98 4.44 -15.64
N ASP A 571 12.02 5.10 -15.10
CA ASP A 571 12.69 6.23 -15.75
C ASP A 571 13.70 5.75 -16.82
N VAL A 572 13.15 5.20 -17.90
CA VAL A 572 13.92 4.74 -19.06
C VAL A 572 14.78 5.85 -19.70
N PRO A 573 14.33 7.12 -19.80
CA PRO A 573 15.21 8.21 -20.22
C PRO A 573 16.45 8.35 -19.32
N LEU A 574 16.31 8.31 -17.99
CA LEU A 574 17.46 8.40 -17.08
C LEU A 574 18.43 7.22 -17.26
N HIS A 575 17.94 6.00 -17.47
CA HIS A 575 18.77 4.86 -17.84
C HIS A 575 19.61 5.15 -19.09
N PHE A 576 19.01 5.69 -20.16
CA PHE A 576 19.75 6.05 -21.37
C PHE A 576 20.75 7.18 -21.16
N HIS A 577 20.46 8.15 -20.28
CA HIS A 577 21.43 9.17 -19.86
C HIS A 577 22.64 8.55 -19.15
N PHE A 578 22.42 7.60 -18.23
CA PHE A 578 23.51 6.85 -17.60
C PHE A 578 24.31 6.01 -18.60
N CYS A 579 23.62 5.35 -19.52
CA CYS A 579 24.24 4.60 -20.60
C CYS A 579 25.17 5.52 -21.41
N ASP A 580 24.65 6.62 -21.96
CA ASP A 580 25.42 7.58 -22.74
C ASP A 580 26.62 8.14 -21.96
N ALA A 581 26.42 8.57 -20.72
CA ALA A 581 27.51 9.05 -19.85
C ALA A 581 28.61 7.99 -19.63
N SER A 582 28.24 6.72 -19.50
CA SER A 582 29.17 5.61 -19.28
C SER A 582 30.02 5.26 -20.53
N TYR A 583 29.48 5.48 -21.73
CA TYR A 583 30.19 5.26 -23.00
C TYR A 583 30.92 6.51 -23.51
N ASN A 584 30.46 7.70 -23.14
CA ASN A 584 30.98 9.00 -23.61
C ASN A 584 31.63 9.83 -22.50
N ARG A 585 32.42 9.18 -21.62
CA ARG A 585 33.10 9.76 -20.43
C ARG A 585 33.65 11.18 -20.62
N ASP A 586 34.35 11.45 -21.72
CA ASP A 586 35.03 12.72 -21.98
C ASP A 586 34.17 13.78 -22.68
N ARG A 587 32.96 13.43 -23.12
CA ARG A 587 32.09 14.29 -23.94
C ARG A 587 30.77 14.59 -23.28
N TYR A 588 30.23 13.62 -22.54
CA TYR A 588 28.96 13.78 -21.84
C TYR A 588 29.04 14.93 -20.83
N ASP A 589 27.99 15.73 -20.77
CA ASP A 589 27.89 16.87 -19.87
C ASP A 589 26.94 16.54 -18.73
N LEU A 590 27.51 16.27 -17.55
CA LEU A 590 26.78 15.81 -16.36
C LEU A 590 25.72 16.80 -15.89
N ARG A 591 25.79 18.08 -16.29
CA ARG A 591 24.77 19.07 -15.94
C ARG A 591 23.40 18.72 -16.53
N TYR A 592 23.38 17.89 -17.56
CA TYR A 592 22.16 17.43 -18.24
C TYR A 592 21.81 15.98 -17.92
N ILE A 593 22.43 15.36 -16.90
CA ILE A 593 22.20 13.93 -16.60
C ILE A 593 20.72 13.63 -16.26
N PHE A 594 20.01 14.57 -15.64
CA PHE A 594 18.57 14.48 -15.37
C PHE A 594 17.69 15.20 -16.39
N LYS A 595 18.29 15.84 -17.41
CA LYS A 595 17.52 16.65 -18.34
C LYS A 595 16.62 15.76 -19.18
N ASP A 596 15.34 16.12 -19.28
CA ASP A 596 14.32 15.41 -20.05
C ASP A 596 14.15 13.95 -19.59
N THR A 597 14.26 13.74 -18.27
CA THR A 597 13.98 12.48 -17.58
C THR A 597 12.66 12.51 -16.84
N LEU A 598 12.11 11.34 -16.50
CA LEU A 598 10.87 11.29 -15.72
C LEU A 598 11.10 11.86 -14.31
N THR A 599 12.28 11.65 -13.73
CA THR A 599 12.67 12.22 -12.44
C THR A 599 12.65 13.74 -12.44
N GLU A 600 13.11 14.41 -13.52
CA GLU A 600 13.02 15.87 -13.63
C GLU A 600 11.56 16.36 -13.80
N ARG A 601 10.73 15.59 -14.51
CA ARG A 601 9.36 16.01 -14.86
C ARG A 601 8.33 15.69 -13.78
N ASN A 602 8.43 14.52 -13.18
CA ASN A 602 7.50 14.00 -12.19
C ASN A 602 8.24 13.06 -11.23
N PRO A 603 8.97 13.61 -10.24
CA PRO A 603 9.78 12.81 -9.31
C PRO A 603 8.95 11.86 -8.44
N ILE A 604 7.66 12.13 -8.24
CA ILE A 604 6.75 11.29 -7.43
C ILE A 604 6.39 10.00 -8.17
N HIS A 605 6.23 10.06 -9.50
CA HIS A 605 5.87 8.91 -10.34
C HIS A 605 7.07 8.29 -11.07
N SER A 606 8.29 8.62 -10.66
CA SER A 606 9.53 8.11 -11.25
C SER A 606 10.09 6.97 -10.42
N VAL A 607 10.17 5.77 -11.00
CA VAL A 607 10.98 4.68 -10.46
C VAL A 607 12.32 4.68 -11.18
N THR A 608 13.37 5.13 -10.50
CA THR A 608 14.71 5.27 -11.08
C THR A 608 15.47 3.95 -10.99
N PHE A 609 16.24 3.60 -12.01
CA PHE A 609 17.03 2.36 -12.04
C PHE A 609 18.32 2.56 -12.81
N VAL A 610 19.30 1.68 -12.59
CA VAL A 610 20.58 1.69 -13.29
C VAL A 610 20.51 0.74 -14.49
N ASP A 611 20.47 -0.56 -14.25
CA ASP A 611 20.24 -1.61 -15.26
C ASP A 611 19.05 -2.48 -14.81
N ASN A 612 18.52 -3.31 -15.70
CA ASN A 612 17.49 -4.32 -15.39
C ASN A 612 17.74 -5.61 -16.20
N HIS A 613 16.76 -6.51 -16.21
CA HIS A 613 16.89 -7.79 -16.93
C HIS A 613 16.85 -7.67 -18.46
N ASP A 614 16.37 -6.56 -19.02
CA ASP A 614 16.34 -6.34 -20.48
C ASP A 614 17.59 -5.59 -20.97
N THR A 615 18.19 -4.75 -20.12
CA THR A 615 19.38 -3.96 -20.48
C THR A 615 20.68 -4.72 -20.29
N GLN A 616 20.67 -5.82 -19.53
CA GLN A 616 21.85 -6.66 -19.33
C GLN A 616 22.37 -7.25 -20.66
N PRO A 617 23.67 -7.62 -20.75
CA PRO A 617 24.24 -8.08 -22.01
C PRO A 617 23.55 -9.32 -22.58
N GLY A 618 23.30 -9.31 -23.89
CA GLY A 618 22.71 -10.43 -24.63
C GLY A 618 21.17 -10.45 -24.67
N GLN A 619 20.52 -9.44 -24.08
CA GLN A 619 19.07 -9.31 -24.03
C GLN A 619 18.51 -8.37 -25.09
N SER A 620 17.18 -8.37 -25.24
CA SER A 620 16.42 -7.68 -26.30
C SER A 620 16.66 -6.17 -26.33
N LEU A 621 16.82 -5.55 -25.16
CA LEU A 621 17.02 -4.10 -25.00
C LEU A 621 18.44 -3.78 -24.49
N ALA A 622 19.40 -4.69 -24.74
CA ALA A 622 20.75 -4.63 -24.20
C ALA A 622 21.39 -3.25 -24.41
N SER A 623 21.58 -2.55 -23.30
CA SER A 623 22.16 -1.21 -23.21
C SER A 623 22.96 -1.05 -21.91
N PRO A 624 23.83 -2.03 -21.57
CA PRO A 624 24.39 -2.15 -20.23
C PRO A 624 25.30 -0.99 -19.89
N ILE A 625 25.12 -0.44 -18.68
CA ILE A 625 25.97 0.64 -18.16
C ILE A 625 27.35 0.07 -17.82
N LYS A 626 28.41 0.79 -18.22
CA LYS A 626 29.79 0.36 -17.95
C LYS A 626 30.08 0.32 -16.46
N SER A 627 30.77 -0.72 -15.99
CA SER A 627 31.06 -0.97 -14.57
C SER A 627 31.67 0.22 -13.83
N TRP A 628 32.54 1.01 -14.48
CA TRP A 628 33.17 2.18 -13.86
C TRP A 628 32.17 3.30 -13.51
N PHE A 629 31.02 3.35 -14.18
CA PHE A 629 30.00 4.37 -13.99
C PHE A 629 28.85 3.91 -13.09
N ARG A 630 28.70 2.60 -12.84
CA ARG A 630 27.60 2.06 -12.01
C ARG A 630 27.56 2.65 -10.60
N PRO A 631 28.66 2.75 -9.82
CA PRO A 631 28.63 3.40 -8.51
C PRO A 631 28.17 4.86 -8.58
N LEU A 632 28.53 5.57 -9.66
CA LEU A 632 28.13 6.97 -9.87
C LEU A 632 26.61 7.06 -10.13
N ALA A 633 26.07 6.17 -10.96
CA ALA A 633 24.63 6.09 -11.23
C ALA A 633 23.83 5.71 -9.96
N TYR A 634 24.31 4.73 -9.19
CA TYR A 634 23.68 4.35 -7.92
C TYR A 634 23.68 5.48 -6.90
N ALA A 635 24.76 6.25 -6.77
CA ALA A 635 24.76 7.44 -5.92
C ALA A 635 23.68 8.44 -6.34
N MET A 636 23.51 8.67 -7.64
CA MET A 636 22.49 9.59 -8.16
C MET A 636 21.07 9.15 -7.82
N ILE A 637 20.73 7.86 -7.90
CA ILE A 637 19.37 7.40 -7.60
C ILE A 637 19.12 7.13 -6.11
N LEU A 638 20.15 6.73 -5.35
CA LEU A 638 20.00 6.37 -3.93
C LEU A 638 20.12 7.56 -2.98
N LEU A 639 20.97 8.55 -3.27
CA LEU A 639 21.32 9.59 -2.31
C LEU A 639 20.65 10.95 -2.57
N ARG A 640 19.88 11.06 -3.65
CA ARG A 640 19.01 12.20 -3.93
C ARG A 640 17.62 12.04 -3.30
N GLU A 641 16.89 13.13 -3.20
CA GLU A 641 15.52 13.15 -2.67
C GLU A 641 14.44 12.72 -3.69
N ASP A 642 14.71 12.88 -4.98
CA ASP A 642 13.76 12.63 -6.06
C ASP A 642 13.76 11.16 -6.53
N GLY A 643 12.58 10.63 -6.84
CA GLY A 643 12.39 9.29 -7.39
C GLY A 643 12.41 8.16 -6.36
N TYR A 644 11.84 7.03 -6.76
CA TYR A 644 11.87 5.78 -6.02
C TYR A 644 12.92 4.85 -6.65
N PRO A 645 14.12 4.70 -6.06
CA PRO A 645 15.18 3.90 -6.66
C PRO A 645 14.90 2.40 -6.59
N CYS A 646 15.16 1.73 -7.70
CA CYS A 646 15.17 0.29 -7.88
C CYS A 646 16.60 -0.19 -8.15
N VAL A 647 17.10 -1.05 -7.27
CA VAL A 647 18.39 -1.74 -7.44
C VAL A 647 18.16 -3.04 -8.21
N PHE A 648 19.14 -3.43 -9.01
CA PHE A 648 19.08 -4.64 -9.82
C PHE A 648 19.84 -5.80 -9.18
N TYR A 649 19.22 -6.99 -9.11
CA TYR A 649 19.85 -8.23 -8.66
C TYR A 649 21.22 -8.46 -9.28
N GLY A 650 21.33 -8.31 -10.61
CA GLY A 650 22.58 -8.54 -11.33
C GLY A 650 23.70 -7.56 -10.98
N ASP A 651 23.38 -6.39 -10.42
CA ASP A 651 24.36 -5.43 -9.92
C ASP A 651 24.69 -5.67 -8.44
N LEU A 652 23.74 -6.17 -7.65
CA LEU A 652 23.95 -6.51 -6.24
C LEU A 652 24.79 -7.78 -6.08
N TYR A 653 24.49 -8.83 -6.86
CA TYR A 653 25.10 -10.15 -6.75
C TYR A 653 26.04 -10.50 -7.91
N GLY A 654 25.99 -9.75 -9.01
CA GLY A 654 26.73 -10.04 -10.25
C GLY A 654 25.91 -10.88 -11.24
N ILE A 655 26.43 -11.01 -12.45
CA ILE A 655 25.86 -11.83 -13.53
C ILE A 655 26.94 -12.84 -13.97
N PRO A 656 26.99 -14.04 -13.35
CA PRO A 656 28.03 -15.03 -13.62
C PRO A 656 28.09 -15.46 -15.09
N HIS A 657 26.93 -15.58 -15.75
CA HIS A 657 26.82 -15.95 -17.17
C HIS A 657 27.69 -15.07 -18.09
N ASN A 658 27.77 -13.77 -17.79
CA ASN A 658 28.55 -12.81 -18.58
C ASN A 658 29.88 -12.41 -17.93
N ASN A 659 30.28 -13.06 -16.83
CA ASN A 659 31.44 -12.68 -16.01
C ASN A 659 31.39 -11.22 -15.54
N ILE A 660 30.20 -10.74 -15.17
CA ILE A 660 30.03 -9.38 -14.61
C ILE A 660 30.04 -9.50 -13.09
N PRO A 661 31.02 -8.88 -12.40
CA PRO A 661 31.02 -8.87 -10.94
C PRO A 661 29.92 -7.96 -10.39
N PRO A 662 29.52 -8.14 -9.12
CA PRO A 662 28.68 -7.17 -8.43
C PRO A 662 29.37 -5.81 -8.36
N VAL A 663 28.57 -4.75 -8.17
CA VAL A 663 29.08 -3.38 -7.93
C VAL A 663 29.91 -3.33 -6.64
N GLY A 664 29.53 -4.13 -5.64
CA GLY A 664 30.31 -4.35 -4.42
C GLY A 664 30.04 -3.33 -3.32
N SER A 665 31.03 -3.12 -2.45
CA SER A 665 30.89 -2.38 -1.18
C SER A 665 30.38 -0.96 -1.32
N ASP A 666 30.63 -0.30 -2.45
CA ASP A 666 30.11 1.04 -2.73
C ASP A 666 28.58 1.07 -2.73
N LEU A 667 27.95 0.09 -3.40
CA LEU A 667 26.49 -0.01 -3.47
C LEU A 667 25.91 -0.35 -2.09
N GLU A 668 26.48 -1.32 -1.40
CA GLU A 668 26.07 -1.71 -0.03
C GLU A 668 26.15 -0.51 0.93
N MET A 669 27.24 0.26 0.86
CA MET A 669 27.39 1.47 1.66
C MET A 669 26.33 2.51 1.27
N MET A 670 26.10 2.77 -0.02
CA MET A 670 25.09 3.73 -0.46
C MET A 670 23.66 3.35 -0.04
N LEU A 671 23.33 2.06 0.01
CA LEU A 671 22.06 1.56 0.55
C LEU A 671 21.93 1.89 2.04
N MET A 672 22.98 1.64 2.82
CA MET A 672 23.02 2.00 4.23
C MET A 672 22.93 3.53 4.44
N LEU A 673 23.63 4.32 3.61
CA LEU A 673 23.55 5.79 3.66
C LEU A 673 22.16 6.31 3.29
N ARG A 674 21.48 5.69 2.32
CA ARG A 674 20.08 6.01 2.00
C ARG A 674 19.17 5.71 3.17
N ARG A 675 19.34 4.55 3.82
CA ARG A 675 18.58 4.15 5.02
C ARG A 675 18.77 5.14 6.17
N LEU A 676 20.00 5.59 6.42
CA LEU A 676 20.35 6.29 7.66
C LEU A 676 20.46 7.83 7.51
N TYR A 677 21.03 8.32 6.41
CA TYR A 677 21.58 9.68 6.35
C TYR A 677 21.12 10.55 5.17
N ALA A 678 20.54 9.96 4.11
CA ALA A 678 20.05 10.71 2.95
C ALA A 678 18.70 11.41 3.19
N TYR A 679 18.64 12.32 4.15
CA TYR A 679 17.41 12.99 4.57
C TYR A 679 17.56 14.52 4.65
N GLY A 680 16.41 15.19 4.67
CA GLY A 680 16.32 16.63 4.76
C GLY A 680 16.55 17.31 3.42
N LYS A 681 16.54 18.64 3.47
CA LYS A 681 16.57 19.51 2.31
C LYS A 681 17.79 19.23 1.44
N GLN A 682 17.56 19.12 0.13
CA GLN A 682 18.62 19.00 -0.86
C GLN A 682 19.13 20.37 -1.36
N HIS A 683 20.42 20.44 -1.69
CA HIS A 683 20.98 21.53 -2.50
C HIS A 683 21.78 20.96 -3.65
N ASP A 684 21.44 21.37 -4.87
CA ASP A 684 22.06 20.86 -6.08
C ASP A 684 23.17 21.76 -6.61
N TYR A 685 24.22 21.10 -7.09
CA TYR A 685 25.45 21.71 -7.54
C TYR A 685 25.75 21.17 -8.95
N PHE A 686 24.97 21.57 -9.97
CA PHE A 686 25.10 21.09 -11.35
C PHE A 686 25.63 22.18 -12.30
N ASP A 687 26.80 22.76 -11.97
CA ASP A 687 27.37 23.91 -12.70
C ASP A 687 28.63 23.58 -13.51
N GLN A 688 29.17 22.36 -13.40
CA GLN A 688 30.39 21.91 -14.07
C GLN A 688 30.14 20.65 -14.89
N GLN A 689 30.64 20.64 -16.12
CA GLN A 689 30.41 19.60 -17.11
C GLN A 689 30.80 18.18 -16.64
N TYR A 690 31.92 18.07 -15.92
CA TYR A 690 32.47 16.78 -15.49
C TYR A 690 32.41 16.56 -13.99
N CYS A 691 31.81 17.48 -13.23
CA CYS A 691 31.70 17.38 -11.79
C CYS A 691 30.37 17.96 -11.32
N ILE A 692 29.51 17.09 -10.81
CA ILE A 692 28.26 17.49 -10.17
C ILE A 692 28.26 17.02 -8.72
N GLY A 693 27.40 17.62 -7.91
CA GLY A 693 27.22 17.20 -6.53
C GLY A 693 25.88 17.67 -6.00
N TRP A 694 25.57 17.20 -4.79
CA TRP A 694 24.44 17.66 -4.02
C TRP A 694 24.70 17.41 -2.53
N THR A 695 23.88 18.01 -1.69
CA THR A 695 23.97 17.85 -0.23
C THR A 695 22.61 17.58 0.37
N ARG A 696 22.55 16.87 1.50
CA ARG A 696 21.33 16.63 2.28
C ARG A 696 21.52 17.15 3.71
N GLU A 697 20.67 18.08 4.13
CA GLU A 697 20.89 18.86 5.36
C GLU A 697 20.72 18.06 6.66
N LYS A 698 19.72 17.16 6.80
CA LYS A 698 19.30 16.67 8.12
C LYS A 698 20.43 16.06 8.96
N TYR A 699 21.30 15.29 8.33
CA TYR A 699 22.46 14.65 8.96
C TYR A 699 23.79 15.17 8.42
N GLY A 700 23.75 16.13 7.49
CA GLY A 700 24.93 16.67 6.83
C GLY A 700 25.61 15.62 5.96
N MET A 701 25.05 15.37 4.77
CA MET A 701 25.69 14.54 3.74
C MET A 701 26.04 15.40 2.53
N ALA A 702 27.22 15.19 1.94
CA ALA A 702 27.65 15.84 0.70
C ALA A 702 28.15 14.81 -0.31
N VAL A 703 27.55 14.75 -1.49
CA VAL A 703 27.92 13.82 -2.55
C VAL A 703 28.59 14.60 -3.68
N LEU A 704 29.72 14.08 -4.17
CA LEU A 704 30.37 14.56 -5.38
C LEU A 704 30.60 13.41 -6.34
N ILE A 705 30.33 13.67 -7.61
CA ILE A 705 30.61 12.75 -8.71
C ILE A 705 31.51 13.47 -9.70
N SER A 706 32.52 12.77 -10.20
CA SER A 706 33.26 13.23 -11.38
C SER A 706 33.47 12.13 -12.39
N THR A 707 33.15 12.41 -13.66
CA THR A 707 33.52 11.55 -14.79
C THR A 707 34.96 11.78 -15.26
N LYS A 708 35.52 12.98 -15.03
CA LYS A 708 36.84 13.36 -15.55
C LYS A 708 37.54 14.38 -14.67
N GLY A 709 38.78 14.07 -14.31
CA GLY A 709 39.64 14.95 -13.52
C GLY A 709 39.33 14.87 -12.03
N ARG A 710 40.29 15.30 -11.19
CA ARG A 710 40.03 15.49 -9.76
C ARG A 710 39.39 16.84 -9.58
N HIS A 711 38.33 16.89 -8.77
CA HIS A 711 37.61 18.14 -8.50
C HIS A 711 37.53 18.42 -7.01
N ARG A 712 37.36 19.70 -6.70
CA ARG A 712 37.06 20.20 -5.36
C ARG A 712 35.95 21.21 -5.46
N ARG A 713 34.96 21.10 -4.58
CA ARG A 713 33.80 21.98 -4.62
C ARG A 713 33.37 22.40 -3.22
N ARG A 714 33.10 23.69 -3.10
CA ARG A 714 32.51 24.27 -1.90
C ARG A 714 31.00 24.05 -1.94
N MET A 715 30.47 23.29 -0.99
CA MET A 715 29.03 23.00 -0.89
C MET A 715 28.53 23.26 0.53
N TYR A 716 27.28 23.71 0.64
CA TYR A 716 26.57 23.98 1.88
C TYR A 716 25.90 22.69 2.38
N VAL A 717 26.16 22.30 3.63
CA VAL A 717 25.57 21.10 4.26
C VAL A 717 24.65 21.42 5.44
N GLY A 718 24.49 22.70 5.81
CA GLY A 718 23.74 23.12 7.01
C GLY A 718 24.62 23.83 8.04
N LYS A 719 24.09 24.90 8.67
CA LYS A 719 24.82 25.67 9.70
C LYS A 719 24.97 24.89 11.00
N GLU A 720 24.03 24.02 11.29
CA GLU A 720 23.99 23.05 12.37
C GLU A 720 25.20 22.09 12.33
N HIS A 721 25.79 21.89 11.14
CA HIS A 721 27.00 21.09 10.99
C HIS A 721 28.31 21.87 11.16
N ALA A 722 28.26 23.17 11.47
CA ALA A 722 29.45 23.99 11.61
C ALA A 722 30.41 23.44 12.67
N GLY A 723 31.70 23.32 12.29
CA GLY A 723 32.77 22.85 13.16
C GLY A 723 33.05 21.34 13.07
N LYS A 724 32.08 20.54 12.60
CA LYS A 724 32.19 19.09 12.39
C LYS A 724 33.24 18.74 11.33
N ILE A 725 33.73 17.51 11.39
CA ILE A 725 34.78 17.01 10.50
C ILE A 725 34.18 15.91 9.64
N PHE A 726 34.17 16.11 8.33
CA PHE A 726 33.61 15.17 7.38
C PHE A 726 34.73 14.35 6.73
N TYR A 727 34.42 13.09 6.41
CA TYR A 727 35.29 12.18 5.67
C TYR A 727 34.52 11.50 4.53
N ASP A 728 35.24 10.99 3.53
CA ASP A 728 34.66 10.20 2.45
C ASP A 728 34.39 8.78 2.94
N VAL A 729 33.12 8.44 3.16
CA VAL A 729 32.71 7.14 3.72
C VAL A 729 32.91 5.98 2.75
N LEU A 730 33.04 6.27 1.46
CA LEU A 730 33.42 5.27 0.45
C LEU A 730 34.93 5.00 0.44
N GLY A 731 35.74 5.82 1.14
CA GLY A 731 37.18 5.62 1.27
C GLY A 731 38.00 5.96 0.01
N HIS A 732 37.38 6.55 -1.02
CA HIS A 732 38.09 6.91 -2.27
C HIS A 732 39.02 8.10 -2.09
N VAL A 733 38.68 9.03 -1.19
CA VAL A 733 39.51 10.20 -0.88
C VAL A 733 39.90 10.22 0.60
N ASP A 734 41.18 9.96 0.89
CA ASP A 734 41.74 10.06 2.23
C ASP A 734 42.05 11.52 2.62
N ARG A 735 40.99 12.29 2.89
CA ARG A 735 41.07 13.66 3.38
C ARG A 735 39.93 13.93 4.37
N ARG A 736 40.14 14.90 5.26
CA ARG A 736 39.11 15.46 6.13
C ARG A 736 38.70 16.86 5.72
N VAL A 737 37.41 17.17 5.85
CA VAL A 737 36.83 18.46 5.51
C VAL A 737 36.13 19.02 6.74
N ARG A 738 36.64 20.15 7.25
CA ARG A 738 35.97 20.85 8.37
C ARG A 738 34.90 21.78 7.83
N ILE A 739 33.67 21.64 8.33
CA ILE A 739 32.57 22.53 7.98
C ILE A 739 32.77 23.89 8.66
N ASN A 740 32.70 24.97 7.89
CA ASN A 740 32.91 26.31 8.42
C ASN A 740 31.68 26.84 9.17
N ARG A 741 31.81 28.01 9.82
CA ARG A 741 30.73 28.64 10.61
C ARG A 741 29.48 28.99 9.81
N GLN A 742 29.56 29.03 8.49
CA GLN A 742 28.44 29.29 7.60
C GLN A 742 27.80 27.99 7.07
N GLY A 743 28.26 26.81 7.50
CA GLY A 743 27.73 25.52 7.05
C GLY A 743 28.31 25.01 5.74
N TYR A 744 29.45 25.52 5.26
CA TYR A 744 30.09 25.07 4.02
C TYR A 744 31.33 24.21 4.26
N GLY A 745 31.53 23.21 3.41
CA GLY A 745 32.76 22.41 3.30
C GLY A 745 33.34 22.41 1.88
N ASP A 746 34.66 22.26 1.76
CA ASP A 746 35.40 22.12 0.48
C ASP A 746 35.70 20.64 0.18
N PHE A 747 34.68 19.95 -0.31
CA PHE A 747 34.66 18.52 -0.60
C PHE A 747 35.43 18.19 -1.88
N SER A 748 35.98 16.98 -1.99
CA SER A 748 36.78 16.56 -3.15
C SER A 748 36.26 15.24 -3.70
N VAL A 749 36.57 14.95 -4.97
CA VAL A 749 36.27 13.68 -5.63
C VAL A 749 37.37 13.36 -6.64
N ASP A 750 37.68 12.08 -6.76
CA ASP A 750 38.65 11.56 -7.72
C ASP A 750 38.07 11.39 -9.14
N SER A 751 38.94 11.26 -10.14
CA SER A 751 38.53 11.21 -11.55
C SER A 751 37.85 9.89 -11.92
N GLY A 752 36.60 9.95 -12.39
CA GLY A 752 35.82 8.75 -12.69
C GLY A 752 35.36 8.04 -11.41
N SER A 753 35.03 8.81 -10.38
CA SER A 753 34.70 8.32 -9.05
C SER A 753 33.51 9.07 -8.48
N VAL A 754 32.95 8.51 -7.41
CA VAL A 754 32.03 9.17 -6.49
C VAL A 754 32.69 9.27 -5.11
N SER A 755 32.39 10.32 -4.36
CA SER A 755 32.74 10.47 -2.95
C SER A 755 31.51 10.93 -2.18
N VAL A 756 31.28 10.32 -1.01
CA VAL A 756 30.16 10.66 -0.13
C VAL A 756 30.71 11.09 1.22
N TRP A 757 30.48 12.34 1.56
CA TRP A 757 31.06 13.00 2.72
C TRP A 757 30.05 13.08 3.85
N LEU A 758 30.40 12.52 5.01
CA LEU A 758 29.60 12.54 6.24
C LEU A 758 30.49 12.87 7.44
N ASP A 759 29.85 13.31 8.52
CA ASP A 759 30.51 13.54 9.81
C ASP A 759 31.19 12.26 10.35
N GLU A 760 32.41 12.39 10.88
CA GLU A 760 33.19 11.27 11.46
C GLU A 760 32.54 10.66 12.69
N GLU A 761 31.64 11.38 13.34
CA GLU A 761 30.90 10.92 14.52
C GLU A 761 29.71 10.01 14.17
N HIS A 762 29.33 9.87 12.89
CA HIS A 762 28.22 9.00 12.49
C HIS A 762 28.62 7.51 12.53
N GLU A 763 27.77 6.66 13.12
CA GLU A 763 27.94 5.21 13.17
C GLU A 763 27.38 4.53 11.91
N LEU A 764 28.26 3.83 11.19
CA LEU A 764 27.92 3.09 9.98
C LEU A 764 27.62 1.62 10.28
N THR A 765 26.69 1.35 11.21
CA THR A 765 26.22 -0.01 11.51
C THR A 765 24.69 -0.08 11.46
N PRO A 766 24.10 -1.24 11.12
CA PRO A 766 22.65 -1.44 11.23
C PRO A 766 22.12 -1.20 12.65
N GLU A 767 22.90 -1.58 13.68
CA GLU A 767 22.55 -1.34 15.10
C GLU A 767 22.84 0.10 15.58
N GLY A 768 23.68 0.87 14.90
CA GLY A 768 24.01 2.26 15.26
C GLY A 768 22.83 3.23 15.08
N ALA A 769 21.82 2.80 14.31
CA ALA A 769 20.50 3.43 14.26
C ALA A 769 19.69 3.29 15.56
N VAL A 770 20.16 2.43 16.48
CA VAL A 770 19.57 2.12 17.79
C VAL A 770 20.47 2.62 18.93
N VAL A 771 21.54 3.41 18.69
CA VAL A 771 22.42 3.90 19.78
C VAL A 771 22.82 5.39 19.73
N MET A 772 22.62 6.13 18.63
CA MET A 772 22.70 7.61 18.62
C MET A 772 21.38 8.31 18.31
#